data_AF-A0A328SGB1-F1
#
_entry.id   AF-A0A328SGB1-F1
#
_cell.length_a   1.000
_cell.length_b   1.000
_cell.length_c   1.000
_cell.angle_alpha   90.00
_cell.angle_beta   90.00
_cell.angle_gamma   90.00
#
_symmetry.space_group_name_H-M   'P 1'
#
loop_
_entity.id
_entity.type
_entity.pdbx_description
1 polymer ?
#
loop_
_entity_poly.entity_id
_entity_poly.type
_entity_poly.pdbx_seq_one_letter_code
_entity_poly.pdbx_strand_id
1 'polypeptide(L)'
;DKNTKITGQIIDIGGQTTYEETYEPKTLVVTNRTVKFYFDLDNDGKLTTLVNPGDTLDFQGTIFGVPNLKKLCVNKPVNIISSTQDAVIDLNCTNGDLSGANPGNMFAIVKDGAYTNVTGVTFHNTQLWLYNTNHVILDNISAIVEDHTVGSGVGQTSIRANSSYVTVKNSYFYTRNNGGSSTLVIAWGDYCTLINNTVVGEGNVGNLIYLTTYNVEVPRNITYNSHNLILNNTLHGPVQKADICWGIVLSGTDNLVEGNIIDFNGVGVNVQWGSGSGDGEGEGLYNITGNTVRNNKLYRSCGISGGDVIYNNYLENGELRVTDAIAYNNTVTSLQIGKGRTEITNNTITGDVTTAPSDIEYALLANNTIGGNIEISSRVSNITFIENNITGTVTLDGSNIVFENNRITTSDEYTIESRRSCVNNIIRNNYLVAAENVGDESVYLKDASNIIENNLPINTNIEVIAASEVTVNTTTPITIILTTKGELFPQQELTITTGNGNETVTAENGIVIYQYTPASVGEDTITVTFNGEGDYYTSTSNTTITVTPDKDAIIEELNSTVQEQANTIKDLNNTISSQNKTIQDLQQNLTQANNKINSLNNNITSLNNQVKTLTNENKALKDNLTTANNKITAQDKQISDLNNSLANANKALEEANKAIKDLNNTIKELNEQVNKLTTPTDVKVTVNKITAAKYADEVTITGTLTDKSG
;
A
#
# COMPACT_ATOMS: atom_id res chain seq x y z
N ASP A 1 -6.20 -24.00 29.12
CA ASP A 1 -6.61 -22.93 30.06
C ASP A 1 -6.34 -23.43 31.49
N LYS A 2 -5.82 -22.58 32.38
CA LYS A 2 -5.59 -22.93 33.81
C LYS A 2 -6.90 -23.24 34.57
N ASN A 3 -8.06 -22.99 33.96
CA ASN A 3 -9.39 -23.26 34.51
C ASN A 3 -10.10 -24.45 33.84
N THR A 4 -9.44 -25.24 32.99
CA THR A 4 -10.05 -26.47 32.44
C THR A 4 -10.15 -27.54 33.52
N LYS A 5 -11.35 -27.72 34.09
CA LYS A 5 -11.69 -28.90 34.90
C LYS A 5 -12.12 -30.03 33.98
N ILE A 6 -11.30 -31.07 33.90
CA ILE A 6 -11.68 -32.36 33.30
C ILE A 6 -12.64 -33.04 34.29
N THR A 7 -13.91 -33.21 33.91
CA THR A 7 -14.94 -33.82 34.76
C THR A 7 -15.27 -35.27 34.37
N GLY A 8 -14.38 -35.93 33.64
CA GLY A 8 -14.49 -37.36 33.31
C GLY A 8 -13.78 -38.24 34.33
N GLN A 9 -14.35 -39.41 34.62
CA GLN A 9 -13.69 -40.43 35.41
C GLN A 9 -12.50 -40.98 34.60
N ILE A 10 -11.27 -40.70 35.04
CA ILE A 10 -10.07 -41.31 34.47
C ILE A 10 -10.10 -42.78 34.88
N ILE A 11 -10.38 -43.68 33.93
CA ILE A 11 -10.21 -45.11 34.13
C ILE A 11 -8.73 -45.40 33.95
N ASP A 12 -8.03 -45.62 35.07
CA ASP A 12 -6.70 -46.19 35.10
C ASP A 12 -6.78 -47.62 34.55
N ILE A 13 -6.39 -47.81 33.29
CA ILE A 13 -6.32 -49.10 32.62
C ILE A 13 -5.04 -49.88 32.96
N GLY A 14 -4.36 -49.55 34.07
CA GLY A 14 -3.43 -50.47 34.72
C GLY A 14 -2.27 -50.87 33.81
N GLY A 15 -1.53 -49.88 33.30
CA GLY A 15 -0.16 -50.08 32.84
C GLY A 15 0.76 -49.38 33.82
N GLN A 16 1.52 -50.14 34.62
CA GLN A 16 2.67 -49.57 35.32
C GLN A 16 3.65 -49.06 34.27
N THR A 17 3.61 -47.77 33.92
CA THR A 17 4.76 -47.11 33.32
C THR A 17 5.63 -46.65 34.46
N THR A 18 6.59 -47.50 34.83
CA THR A 18 7.81 -47.09 35.52
C THR A 18 8.51 -46.06 34.63
N TYR A 19 8.23 -44.78 34.85
CA TYR A 19 8.91 -43.67 34.18
C TYR A 19 9.87 -43.03 35.17
N GLU A 20 11.06 -43.62 35.31
CA GLU A 20 12.28 -42.93 35.71
C GLU A 20 13.41 -43.54 34.86
N GLU A 21 14.33 -42.79 34.24
CA GLU A 21 15.16 -41.74 34.83
C GLU A 21 15.78 -40.77 33.79
N THR A 22 15.97 -39.50 34.19
CA THR A 22 17.26 -38.73 34.10
C THR A 22 17.77 -38.06 32.82
N TYR A 23 17.01 -37.95 31.72
CA TYR A 23 17.52 -37.14 30.61
C TYR A 23 17.24 -35.64 30.80
N GLU A 24 18.25 -34.90 31.26
CA GLU A 24 18.28 -33.43 31.23
C GLU A 24 18.50 -32.95 29.78
N PRO A 25 17.54 -32.24 29.17
CA PRO A 25 17.72 -31.69 27.84
C PRO A 25 18.96 -30.82 27.74
N LYS A 26 19.75 -31.01 26.68
CA LYS A 26 20.99 -30.26 26.46
C LYS A 26 20.87 -29.35 25.25
N THR A 27 21.75 -28.35 25.20
CA THR A 27 21.93 -27.51 24.02
C THR A 27 23.03 -28.08 23.13
N LEU A 28 22.70 -28.33 21.87
CA LEU A 28 23.58 -28.85 20.83
C LEU A 28 23.82 -27.77 19.78
N VAL A 29 25.07 -27.33 19.64
CA VAL A 29 25.44 -26.26 18.70
C VAL A 29 25.55 -26.81 17.28
N VAL A 30 24.62 -26.42 16.42
CA VAL A 30 24.52 -26.81 15.01
C VAL A 30 25.13 -25.71 14.14
N THR A 31 26.26 -26.01 13.53
CA THR A 31 26.98 -25.14 12.59
C THR A 31 27.13 -25.85 11.26
N ASN A 32 27.60 -25.15 10.22
CA ASN A 32 27.88 -25.78 8.92
C ASN A 32 28.83 -26.98 9.02
N ARG A 33 29.68 -27.03 10.05
CA ARG A 33 30.63 -28.13 10.29
C ARG A 33 30.04 -29.28 11.12
N THR A 34 29.09 -28.97 12.01
CA THR A 34 28.56 -29.93 12.99
C THR A 34 27.21 -30.51 12.62
N VAL A 35 26.49 -29.94 11.64
CA VAL A 35 25.16 -30.41 11.21
C VAL A 35 25.08 -31.91 10.95
N LYS A 36 26.11 -32.47 10.30
CA LYS A 36 26.21 -33.91 9.99
C LYS A 36 26.27 -34.85 11.20
N PHE A 37 26.56 -34.34 12.39
CA PHE A 37 26.56 -35.14 13.61
C PHE A 37 25.15 -35.27 14.21
N TYR A 38 24.30 -34.28 13.98
CA TYR A 38 22.96 -34.21 14.54
C TYR A 38 21.89 -34.62 13.54
N PHE A 39 22.18 -34.49 12.24
CA PHE A 39 21.32 -34.95 11.16
C PHE A 39 22.07 -35.98 10.30
N ASP A 40 21.43 -37.13 10.09
CA ASP A 40 21.91 -38.22 9.23
C ASP A 40 21.64 -37.87 7.76
N LEU A 41 22.56 -37.11 7.16
CA LEU A 41 22.42 -36.57 5.80
C LEU A 41 22.37 -37.66 4.70
N ASP A 42 22.81 -38.87 5.01
CA ASP A 42 22.75 -40.02 4.09
C ASP A 42 21.44 -40.82 4.23
N ASN A 43 20.64 -40.54 5.28
CA ASN A 43 19.41 -41.25 5.61
C ASN A 43 18.25 -40.28 5.84
N ASP A 44 17.83 -39.61 4.76
CA ASP A 44 16.68 -38.68 4.73
C ASP A 44 16.85 -37.48 5.70
N GLY A 45 18.08 -37.19 6.14
CA GLY A 45 18.37 -36.08 7.02
C GLY A 45 17.76 -36.20 8.41
N LYS A 46 17.48 -37.40 8.91
CA LYS A 46 16.81 -37.60 10.22
C LYS A 46 17.71 -37.22 11.39
N LEU A 47 17.12 -36.83 12.52
CA LEU A 47 17.89 -36.59 13.76
C LEU A 47 18.59 -37.88 14.21
N THR A 48 19.90 -37.80 14.43
CA THR A 48 20.72 -38.94 14.87
C THR A 48 20.39 -39.34 16.31
N THR A 49 21.00 -40.43 16.78
CA THR A 49 20.91 -40.86 18.18
C THR A 49 21.57 -39.90 19.17
N LEU A 50 22.35 -38.90 18.70
CA LEU A 50 22.96 -37.89 19.56
C LEU A 50 21.96 -36.82 20.04
N VAL A 51 20.82 -36.71 19.36
CA VAL A 51 19.73 -35.79 19.68
C VAL A 51 18.60 -36.56 20.35
N ASN A 52 18.22 -36.14 21.55
CA ASN A 52 17.13 -36.73 22.32
C ASN A 52 15.90 -35.82 22.33
N PRO A 53 14.69 -36.39 22.51
CA PRO A 53 13.48 -35.61 22.80
C PRO A 53 13.71 -34.54 23.87
N GLY A 54 13.30 -33.30 23.59
CA GLY A 54 13.44 -32.14 24.47
C GLY A 54 14.72 -31.31 24.26
N ASP A 55 15.74 -31.86 23.59
CA ASP A 55 17.00 -31.13 23.33
C ASP A 55 16.79 -29.81 22.60
N THR A 56 17.71 -28.87 22.83
CA THR A 56 17.78 -27.61 22.10
C THR A 56 18.86 -27.70 21.02
N LEU A 57 18.48 -27.58 19.75
CA LEU A 57 19.38 -27.42 18.62
C LEU A 57 19.61 -25.91 18.39
N ASP A 58 20.77 -25.42 18.80
CA ASP A 58 21.16 -24.02 18.61
C ASP A 58 21.92 -23.87 17.29
N PHE A 59 21.22 -23.39 16.26
CA PHE A 59 21.78 -23.12 14.96
C PHE A 59 22.58 -21.81 14.97
N GLN A 60 23.80 -21.86 14.44
CA GLN A 60 24.72 -20.72 14.39
C GLN A 60 25.36 -20.61 13.01
N GLY A 61 25.29 -19.42 12.42
CA GLY A 61 25.75 -19.11 11.07
C GLY A 61 24.96 -19.80 9.96
N THR A 62 25.52 -19.78 8.75
CA THR A 62 24.88 -20.36 7.56
C THR A 62 25.17 -21.86 7.41
N ILE A 63 24.12 -22.67 7.33
CA ILE A 63 24.15 -24.08 6.95
C ILE A 63 23.90 -24.16 5.44
N PHE A 64 24.96 -24.40 4.67
CA PHE A 64 24.94 -24.44 3.20
C PHE A 64 26.13 -25.23 2.64
N GLY A 65 25.93 -25.88 1.49
CA GLY A 65 27.01 -26.51 0.73
C GLY A 65 27.66 -27.72 1.40
N VAL A 66 27.02 -28.30 2.42
CA VAL A 66 27.48 -29.53 3.06
C VAL A 66 27.16 -30.72 2.12
N PRO A 67 28.09 -31.68 1.93
CA PRO A 67 27.81 -32.86 1.12
C PRO A 67 26.54 -33.59 1.59
N ASN A 68 25.70 -33.99 0.63
CA ASN A 68 24.40 -34.65 0.85
C ASN A 68 23.36 -33.86 1.65
N LEU A 69 23.57 -32.55 1.87
CA LEU A 69 22.60 -31.67 2.51
C LEU A 69 21.42 -31.37 1.58
N LYS A 70 20.44 -32.27 1.57
CA LYS A 70 19.17 -32.12 0.83
C LYS A 70 17.97 -31.97 1.77
N LYS A 71 18.06 -32.53 2.96
CA LYS A 71 16.98 -32.54 3.93
C LYS A 71 17.51 -32.43 5.35
N LEU A 72 16.80 -31.68 6.17
CA LEU A 72 16.94 -31.69 7.63
C LEU A 72 15.58 -32.09 8.20
N CYS A 73 15.47 -33.31 8.72
CA CYS A 73 14.22 -33.95 9.11
C CYS A 73 14.15 -34.07 10.64
N VAL A 74 13.35 -33.19 11.24
CA VAL A 74 13.01 -33.20 12.66
C VAL A 74 11.94 -34.26 12.90
N ASN A 75 12.39 -35.42 13.37
CA ASN A 75 11.56 -36.58 13.70
C ASN A 75 11.55 -36.90 15.20
N LYS A 76 11.82 -35.89 16.03
CA LYS A 76 11.77 -35.93 17.50
C LYS A 76 11.33 -34.54 18.00
N PRO A 77 10.59 -34.43 19.11
CA PRO A 77 10.27 -33.12 19.71
C PRO A 77 11.56 -32.44 20.16
N VAL A 78 11.88 -31.27 19.64
CA VAL A 78 13.08 -30.49 20.00
C VAL A 78 12.77 -29.00 20.04
N ASN A 79 13.64 -28.23 20.67
CA ASN A 79 13.64 -26.78 20.53
C ASN A 79 14.73 -26.40 19.53
N ILE A 80 14.45 -25.50 18.61
CA ILE A 80 15.39 -25.04 17.59
C ILE A 80 15.49 -23.53 17.71
N ILE A 81 16.69 -23.02 17.96
CA ILE A 81 16.93 -21.61 18.21
C ILE A 81 18.13 -21.10 17.40
N SER A 82 18.29 -19.78 17.36
CA SER A 82 19.56 -19.14 17.05
C SER A 82 19.97 -18.19 18.16
N SER A 83 20.90 -18.61 19.02
CA SER A 83 21.41 -17.76 20.10
C SER A 83 22.24 -16.59 19.58
N THR A 84 22.84 -16.75 18.40
CA THR A 84 23.68 -15.77 17.70
C THR A 84 22.89 -14.84 16.77
N GLN A 85 21.59 -15.11 16.53
CA GLN A 85 20.71 -14.35 15.64
C GLN A 85 21.18 -14.30 14.18
N ASP A 86 22.02 -15.25 13.77
CA ASP A 86 22.61 -15.33 12.42
C ASP A 86 22.36 -16.68 11.73
N ALA A 87 21.49 -17.54 12.30
CA ALA A 87 21.18 -18.83 11.72
C ALA A 87 20.47 -18.67 10.37
N VAL A 88 21.12 -19.19 9.33
CA VAL A 88 20.53 -19.33 7.99
C VAL A 88 20.63 -20.78 7.56
N ILE A 89 19.50 -21.43 7.29
CA ILE A 89 19.43 -22.74 6.67
C ILE A 89 19.14 -22.51 5.18
N ASP A 90 20.12 -22.80 4.34
CA ASP A 90 20.02 -22.71 2.89
C ASP A 90 20.31 -24.07 2.27
N LEU A 91 19.24 -24.76 1.88
CA LEU A 91 19.31 -26.08 1.23
C LEU A 91 19.32 -25.98 -0.29
N ASN A 92 19.42 -24.78 -0.86
CA ASN A 92 19.39 -24.51 -2.30
C ASN A 92 18.34 -25.37 -3.02
N CYS A 93 17.07 -25.18 -2.64
CA CYS A 93 16.01 -26.08 -3.03
C CYS A 93 15.87 -26.15 -4.55
N THR A 94 16.12 -27.34 -5.08
CA THR A 94 15.74 -27.74 -6.43
C THR A 94 14.34 -28.33 -6.36
N ASN A 95 13.37 -27.68 -7.00
CA ASN A 95 11.98 -28.16 -7.03
C ASN A 95 11.90 -29.65 -7.40
N GLY A 96 11.02 -30.38 -6.72
CA GLY A 96 10.69 -31.75 -7.08
C GLY A 96 9.57 -31.80 -8.14
N ASP A 97 8.44 -32.43 -7.81
CA ASP A 97 7.31 -32.58 -8.73
C ASP A 97 6.12 -31.67 -8.37
N LEU A 98 5.21 -31.49 -9.34
CA LEU A 98 3.98 -30.70 -9.15
C LEU A 98 2.87 -31.47 -8.42
N SER A 99 3.03 -32.78 -8.18
CA SER A 99 2.04 -33.63 -7.52
C SER A 99 2.13 -33.59 -5.99
N GLY A 100 3.20 -32.99 -5.46
CA GLY A 100 3.50 -32.94 -4.04
C GLY A 100 4.07 -34.24 -3.47
N ALA A 101 4.38 -35.24 -4.30
CA ALA A 101 5.01 -36.49 -3.86
C ALA A 101 6.49 -36.28 -3.52
N ASN A 102 7.17 -35.38 -4.24
CA ASN A 102 8.51 -34.93 -3.94
C ASN A 102 8.56 -33.39 -3.93
N PRO A 103 8.61 -32.74 -2.76
CA PRO A 103 8.62 -31.28 -2.67
C PRO A 103 10.01 -30.65 -2.89
N GLY A 104 11.08 -31.42 -3.13
CA GLY A 104 12.45 -30.91 -3.30
C GLY A 104 13.27 -30.93 -2.00
N ASN A 105 14.31 -30.08 -1.91
CA ASN A 105 15.14 -29.99 -0.70
C ASN A 105 14.41 -29.23 0.40
N MET A 106 14.37 -29.78 1.62
CA MET A 106 13.44 -29.31 2.64
C MET A 106 13.99 -29.35 4.06
N PHE A 107 13.53 -28.41 4.88
CA PHE A 107 13.51 -28.54 6.33
C PHE A 107 12.14 -29.10 6.72
N ALA A 108 12.11 -30.32 7.26
CA ALA A 108 10.88 -31.03 7.56
C ALA A 108 10.68 -31.23 9.06
N ILE A 109 9.47 -30.99 9.54
CA ILE A 109 8.99 -31.46 10.85
C ILE A 109 7.89 -32.48 10.57
N VAL A 110 8.19 -33.74 10.87
CA VAL A 110 7.28 -34.86 10.58
C VAL A 110 6.47 -35.25 11.82
N LYS A 111 5.61 -36.26 11.69
CA LYS A 111 4.75 -36.77 12.77
C LYS A 111 5.45 -36.96 14.11
N ASP A 112 6.58 -37.66 14.12
CA ASP A 112 7.34 -37.94 15.36
C ASP A 112 8.07 -36.69 15.90
N GLY A 113 8.11 -35.61 15.11
CA GLY A 113 8.61 -34.29 15.50
C GLY A 113 7.54 -33.36 16.08
N ALA A 114 6.32 -33.83 16.33
CA ALA A 114 5.28 -33.05 17.02
C ALA A 114 5.82 -32.40 18.31
N TYR A 115 5.27 -31.26 18.72
CA TYR A 115 5.74 -30.45 19.85
C TYR A 115 7.12 -29.78 19.66
N THR A 116 7.63 -29.72 18.43
CA THR A 116 8.84 -28.95 18.12
C THR A 116 8.57 -27.45 18.14
N ASN A 117 9.48 -26.67 18.72
CA ASN A 117 9.47 -25.21 18.67
C ASN A 117 10.66 -24.72 17.84
N VAL A 118 10.43 -23.77 16.94
CA VAL A 118 11.49 -23.14 16.12
C VAL A 118 11.43 -21.63 16.31
N THR A 119 12.57 -21.02 16.64
CA THR A 119 12.63 -19.57 16.89
C THR A 119 13.91 -18.92 16.38
N GLY A 120 13.79 -17.79 15.69
CA GLY A 120 14.93 -16.96 15.29
C GLY A 120 15.80 -17.55 14.16
N VAL A 121 15.25 -18.47 13.37
CA VAL A 121 15.97 -19.12 12.27
C VAL A 121 15.48 -18.58 10.93
N THR A 122 16.42 -18.31 10.01
CA THR A 122 16.10 -17.99 8.61
C THR A 122 16.20 -19.23 7.74
N PHE A 123 15.15 -19.54 7.00
CA PHE A 123 15.11 -20.55 5.94
C PHE A 123 15.21 -19.82 4.60
N HIS A 124 16.36 -19.88 3.96
CA HIS A 124 16.59 -19.24 2.66
C HIS A 124 16.56 -20.29 1.55
N ASN A 125 15.80 -20.04 0.47
CA ASN A 125 15.62 -20.95 -0.67
C ASN A 125 15.44 -22.42 -0.23
N THR A 126 14.64 -22.61 0.81
CA THR A 126 14.45 -23.89 1.49
C THR A 126 12.96 -24.14 1.66
N GLN A 127 12.49 -25.32 1.24
CA GLN A 127 11.12 -25.73 1.50
C GLN A 127 10.92 -25.98 3.00
N LEU A 128 9.97 -25.28 3.62
CA LEU A 128 9.58 -25.53 5.01
C LEU A 128 8.35 -26.45 5.03
N TRP A 129 8.51 -27.65 5.59
CA TRP A 129 7.59 -28.77 5.40
C TRP A 129 7.11 -29.36 6.73
N LEU A 130 5.90 -28.98 7.15
CA LEU A 130 5.26 -29.50 8.36
C LEU A 130 4.24 -30.55 7.93
N TYR A 131 4.57 -31.82 8.14
CA TYR A 131 3.84 -32.95 7.52
C TYR A 131 3.32 -33.93 8.56
N ASN A 132 1.99 -34.08 8.61
CA ASN A 132 1.27 -34.94 9.54
C ASN A 132 1.77 -34.78 10.98
N THR A 133 2.00 -33.54 11.39
CA THR A 133 2.57 -33.17 12.69
C THR A 133 1.60 -32.32 13.50
N ASN A 134 1.85 -32.15 14.78
CA ASN A 134 0.96 -31.34 15.61
C ASN A 134 1.70 -30.60 16.73
N HIS A 135 1.05 -29.55 17.26
CA HIS A 135 1.57 -28.72 18.36
C HIS A 135 2.95 -28.11 18.07
N VAL A 136 3.24 -27.83 16.79
CA VAL A 136 4.49 -27.17 16.38
C VAL A 136 4.34 -25.66 16.49
N ILE A 137 5.37 -24.99 17.00
CA ILE A 137 5.42 -23.52 17.04
C ILE A 137 6.57 -23.03 16.15
N LEU A 138 6.24 -22.17 15.19
CA LEU A 138 7.19 -21.35 14.45
C LEU A 138 7.02 -19.91 14.96
N ASP A 139 8.02 -19.37 15.66
CA ASP A 139 7.97 -18.04 16.27
C ASP A 139 9.17 -17.22 15.81
N ASN A 140 8.96 -16.01 15.27
CA ASN A 140 10.06 -15.16 14.84
C ASN A 140 11.05 -15.86 13.89
N ILE A 141 10.53 -16.63 12.93
CA ILE A 141 11.34 -17.21 11.85
C ILE A 141 11.25 -16.34 10.61
N SER A 142 12.22 -16.47 9.70
CA SER A 142 12.15 -15.88 8.36
C SER A 142 12.18 -16.99 7.31
N ALA A 143 11.17 -17.10 6.46
CA ALA A 143 11.18 -18.01 5.32
C ALA A 143 11.25 -17.19 4.03
N ILE A 144 12.40 -17.22 3.37
CA ILE A 144 12.76 -16.33 2.26
C ILE A 144 13.05 -17.17 1.02
N VAL A 145 12.34 -16.91 -0.07
CA VAL A 145 12.62 -17.47 -1.40
C VAL A 145 12.83 -16.34 -2.39
N GLU A 146 13.99 -16.34 -3.06
CA GLU A 146 14.36 -15.32 -4.03
C GLU A 146 14.87 -15.96 -5.32
N ASP A 147 14.13 -15.76 -6.41
CA ASP A 147 14.50 -16.20 -7.77
C ASP A 147 14.86 -17.70 -7.84
N HIS A 148 14.21 -18.49 -6.99
CA HIS A 148 14.33 -19.94 -6.90
C HIS A 148 12.96 -20.57 -6.92
N THR A 149 12.86 -21.68 -7.64
CA THR A 149 11.62 -22.44 -7.71
C THR A 149 11.55 -23.32 -6.45
N VAL A 150 10.78 -22.89 -5.46
CA VAL A 150 10.54 -23.60 -4.18
C VAL A 150 9.04 -23.74 -3.98
N GLY A 151 8.60 -24.95 -3.62
CA GLY A 151 7.19 -25.20 -3.31
C GLY A 151 6.32 -25.60 -4.48
N SER A 152 6.89 -26.11 -5.57
CA SER A 152 6.11 -26.61 -6.73
C SER A 152 4.90 -27.46 -6.31
N GLY A 153 3.69 -26.97 -6.59
CA GLY A 153 2.44 -27.66 -6.29
C GLY A 153 2.03 -27.71 -4.82
N VAL A 154 2.84 -27.20 -3.90
CA VAL A 154 2.67 -27.43 -2.44
C VAL A 154 2.85 -26.18 -1.57
N GLY A 155 3.40 -25.12 -2.15
CA GLY A 155 3.79 -23.87 -1.50
C GLY A 155 5.12 -23.95 -0.76
N GLN A 156 5.81 -22.82 -0.61
CA GLN A 156 7.15 -22.71 0.00
C GLN A 156 7.17 -23.14 1.47
N THR A 157 6.17 -22.71 2.24
CA THR A 157 5.93 -23.17 3.62
C THR A 157 4.61 -23.89 3.64
N SER A 158 4.61 -25.18 3.99
CA SER A 158 3.42 -26.02 3.88
C SER A 158 3.15 -26.76 5.19
N ILE A 159 2.03 -26.43 5.83
CA ILE A 159 1.43 -27.15 6.97
C ILE A 159 0.40 -28.09 6.37
N ARG A 160 0.64 -29.39 6.41
CA ARG A 160 -0.11 -30.30 5.54
C ARG A 160 -0.30 -31.70 6.06
N ALA A 161 -1.17 -32.43 5.36
CA ALA A 161 -1.42 -33.86 5.55
C ALA A 161 -1.90 -34.18 6.98
N ASN A 162 -3.04 -33.60 7.38
CA ASN A 162 -3.65 -33.73 8.70
C ASN A 162 -2.80 -33.13 9.83
N SER A 163 -2.07 -32.06 9.54
CA SER A 163 -1.34 -31.35 10.58
C SER A 163 -2.30 -30.49 11.41
N SER A 164 -2.09 -30.40 12.73
CA SER A 164 -3.02 -29.66 13.59
C SER A 164 -2.36 -28.94 14.75
N TYR A 165 -3.01 -27.90 15.29
CA TYR A 165 -2.49 -27.11 16.40
C TYR A 165 -1.11 -26.50 16.12
N VAL A 166 -0.82 -26.21 14.84
CA VAL A 166 0.42 -25.53 14.45
C VAL A 166 0.22 -24.03 14.62
N THR A 167 1.14 -23.37 15.33
CA THR A 167 1.13 -21.91 15.48
C THR A 167 2.31 -21.30 14.75
N VAL A 168 2.03 -20.41 13.80
CA VAL A 168 3.03 -19.57 13.12
C VAL A 168 2.81 -18.15 13.56
N LYS A 169 3.79 -17.56 14.25
CA LYS A 169 3.66 -16.22 14.82
C LYS A 169 4.90 -15.37 14.70
N ASN A 170 4.70 -14.05 14.66
CA ASN A 170 5.77 -13.05 14.63
C ASN A 170 6.80 -13.27 13.51
N SER A 171 6.42 -13.96 12.44
CA SER A 171 7.35 -14.49 11.45
C SER A 171 7.26 -13.70 10.14
N TYR A 172 8.36 -13.74 9.38
CA TYR A 172 8.48 -13.07 8.10
C TYR A 172 8.54 -14.10 6.97
N PHE A 173 7.67 -13.95 5.97
CA PHE A 173 7.64 -14.76 4.78
C PHE A 173 7.85 -13.85 3.57
N TYR A 174 8.86 -14.15 2.76
CA TYR A 174 9.13 -13.43 1.53
C TYR A 174 9.29 -14.43 0.39
N THR A 175 8.59 -14.16 -0.70
CA THR A 175 8.66 -14.98 -1.91
C THR A 175 8.79 -14.05 -3.12
N ARG A 176 9.86 -14.23 -3.91
CA ARG A 176 10.05 -13.57 -5.20
C ARG A 176 10.30 -14.58 -6.30
N ASN A 177 9.53 -14.48 -7.38
CA ASN A 177 9.73 -15.25 -8.62
C ASN A 177 9.93 -16.77 -8.42
N ASN A 178 9.10 -17.40 -7.58
CA ASN A 178 9.24 -18.84 -7.27
C ASN A 178 8.57 -19.78 -8.28
N GLY A 179 8.05 -19.23 -9.39
CA GLY A 179 7.33 -20.00 -10.40
C GLY A 179 5.84 -20.18 -10.11
N GLY A 180 5.25 -19.29 -9.29
CA GLY A 180 3.80 -19.29 -9.04
C GLY A 180 3.33 -20.17 -7.88
N SER A 181 4.26 -20.64 -7.03
CA SER A 181 3.89 -21.42 -5.84
C SER A 181 3.48 -20.49 -4.70
N SER A 182 2.50 -20.91 -3.88
CA SER A 182 2.04 -20.11 -2.73
C SER A 182 3.10 -19.96 -1.65
N THR A 183 3.04 -18.87 -0.89
CA THR A 183 4.03 -18.57 0.15
C THR A 183 3.81 -19.40 1.42
N LEU A 184 2.61 -19.31 2.00
CA LEU A 184 2.24 -19.99 3.24
C LEU A 184 0.95 -20.81 3.04
N VAL A 185 1.03 -22.13 3.19
CA VAL A 185 -0.03 -23.06 2.82
C VAL A 185 -0.48 -23.88 4.02
N ILE A 186 -1.79 -24.05 4.15
CA ILE A 186 -2.44 -25.04 5.01
C ILE A 186 -3.17 -26.02 4.08
N ALA A 187 -2.65 -27.23 3.93
CA ALA A 187 -3.22 -28.25 3.04
C ALA A 187 -3.73 -29.45 3.82
N TRP A 188 -5.04 -29.50 4.09
CA TRP A 188 -5.64 -30.39 5.09
C TRP A 188 -4.96 -30.22 6.46
N GLY A 189 -5.07 -29.02 7.01
CA GLY A 189 -4.62 -28.72 8.37
C GLY A 189 -5.71 -28.07 9.21
N ASP A 190 -5.82 -28.46 10.47
CA ASP A 190 -6.93 -28.08 11.34
C ASP A 190 -6.43 -27.40 12.61
N TYR A 191 -7.20 -26.46 13.17
CA TYR A 191 -6.84 -25.73 14.39
C TYR A 191 -5.46 -25.05 14.32
N CYS A 192 -5.01 -24.66 13.12
CA CYS A 192 -3.75 -23.95 12.95
C CYS A 192 -3.96 -22.45 13.12
N THR A 193 -2.96 -21.76 13.67
CA THR A 193 -3.00 -20.31 13.91
C THR A 193 -1.85 -19.63 13.19
N LEU A 194 -2.18 -18.72 12.27
CA LEU A 194 -1.25 -17.80 11.62
C LEU A 194 -1.50 -16.41 12.21
N ILE A 195 -0.64 -15.94 13.11
CA ILE A 195 -0.85 -14.67 13.84
C ILE A 195 0.33 -13.71 13.80
N ASN A 196 0.07 -12.43 13.52
CA ASN A 196 1.10 -11.38 13.56
C ASN A 196 2.32 -11.71 12.66
N ASN A 197 2.07 -12.25 11.47
CA ASN A 197 3.11 -12.52 10.48
C ASN A 197 3.10 -11.45 9.39
N THR A 198 4.25 -11.25 8.76
CA THR A 198 4.36 -10.45 7.53
C THR A 198 4.60 -11.39 6.37
N VAL A 199 3.76 -11.33 5.34
CA VAL A 199 3.85 -12.19 4.14
C VAL A 199 3.96 -11.30 2.90
N VAL A 200 5.06 -11.44 2.16
CA VAL A 200 5.39 -10.59 1.02
C VAL A 200 5.58 -11.44 -0.23
N GLY A 201 4.86 -11.12 -1.30
CA GLY A 201 4.98 -11.75 -2.61
C GLY A 201 5.38 -10.74 -3.68
N GLU A 202 6.42 -11.05 -4.45
CA GLU A 202 6.92 -10.21 -5.54
C GLU A 202 7.11 -10.98 -6.86
N GLY A 203 6.74 -10.36 -7.97
CA GLY A 203 6.89 -10.96 -9.30
C GLY A 203 5.97 -12.18 -9.50
N ASN A 204 6.50 -13.27 -10.07
CA ASN A 204 5.72 -14.48 -10.36
C ASN A 204 5.61 -15.40 -9.13
N VAL A 205 4.55 -15.19 -8.33
CA VAL A 205 4.24 -15.93 -7.11
C VAL A 205 2.76 -16.35 -7.06
N GLY A 206 2.47 -17.42 -6.32
CA GLY A 206 1.10 -17.86 -6.08
C GLY A 206 0.43 -17.08 -4.96
N ASN A 207 -0.64 -17.63 -4.38
CA ASN A 207 -1.34 -17.03 -3.24
C ASN A 207 -0.41 -16.79 -2.03
N LEU A 208 -0.61 -15.70 -1.30
CA LEU A 208 0.21 -15.39 -0.13
C LEU A 208 -0.09 -16.35 1.03
N ILE A 209 -1.37 -16.49 1.37
CA ILE A 209 -1.87 -17.51 2.31
C ILE A 209 -2.91 -18.38 1.61
N TYR A 210 -2.76 -19.71 1.68
CA TYR A 210 -3.63 -20.63 0.97
C TYR A 210 -4.06 -21.82 1.83
N LEU A 211 -5.35 -21.90 2.16
CA LEU A 211 -5.99 -23.11 2.63
C LEU A 211 -6.41 -23.93 1.41
N THR A 212 -5.98 -25.19 1.32
CA THR A 212 -6.16 -25.97 0.11
C THR A 212 -6.38 -27.47 0.34
N THR A 213 -6.92 -28.14 -0.69
CA THR A 213 -6.96 -29.61 -0.81
C THR A 213 -6.09 -30.13 -1.96
N TYR A 214 -5.34 -29.25 -2.65
CA TYR A 214 -4.44 -29.65 -3.72
C TYR A 214 -3.24 -30.43 -3.24
N ASN A 215 -2.93 -31.49 -3.99
CA ASN A 215 -1.73 -32.30 -3.82
C ASN A 215 -1.59 -32.91 -2.42
N VAL A 216 -2.72 -33.16 -1.74
CA VAL A 216 -2.79 -33.84 -0.45
C VAL A 216 -3.94 -34.84 -0.48
N GLU A 217 -3.71 -36.04 0.06
CA GLU A 217 -4.72 -37.10 0.10
C GLU A 217 -5.70 -36.83 1.26
N VAL A 218 -6.82 -36.18 0.95
CA VAL A 218 -7.92 -35.95 1.92
C VAL A 218 -8.93 -37.09 1.82
N PRO A 219 -9.18 -37.85 2.91
CA PRO A 219 -10.26 -38.83 2.96
C PRO A 219 -11.63 -38.23 2.60
N ARG A 220 -12.55 -39.03 2.04
CA ARG A 220 -13.94 -38.58 1.81
C ARG A 220 -14.70 -38.43 3.12
N ASN A 221 -15.67 -37.52 3.15
CA ASN A 221 -16.61 -37.32 4.26
C ASN A 221 -15.94 -36.96 5.60
N ILE A 222 -14.83 -36.23 5.55
CA ILE A 222 -14.23 -35.64 6.74
C ILE A 222 -14.32 -34.11 6.66
N THR A 223 -14.27 -33.47 7.82
CA THR A 223 -13.96 -32.05 7.90
C THR A 223 -12.45 -31.88 7.70
N TYR A 224 -12.08 -30.88 6.92
CA TYR A 224 -10.68 -30.54 6.62
C TYR A 224 -10.55 -29.02 6.61
N ASN A 225 -9.32 -28.52 6.75
CA ASN A 225 -9.04 -27.10 6.78
C ASN A 225 -10.01 -26.36 7.68
N SER A 226 -10.10 -26.80 8.94
CA SER A 226 -11.14 -26.33 9.85
C SER A 226 -10.61 -25.65 11.09
N HIS A 227 -11.38 -24.68 11.58
CA HIS A 227 -11.06 -23.93 12.79
C HIS A 227 -9.67 -23.26 12.73
N ASN A 228 -9.18 -22.93 11.53
CA ASN A 228 -7.93 -22.22 11.37
C ASN A 228 -8.14 -20.73 11.60
N LEU A 229 -7.13 -20.10 12.21
CA LEU A 229 -7.15 -18.70 12.59
C LEU A 229 -6.07 -17.94 11.80
N ILE A 230 -6.47 -16.96 10.99
CA ILE A 230 -5.58 -16.07 10.24
C ILE A 230 -5.77 -14.67 10.81
N LEU A 231 -4.93 -14.32 11.79
CA LEU A 231 -5.15 -13.19 12.70
C LEU A 231 -4.05 -12.13 12.59
N ASN A 232 -4.42 -10.87 12.38
CA ASN A 232 -3.51 -9.73 12.49
C ASN A 232 -2.23 -9.86 11.64
N ASN A 233 -2.30 -10.51 10.48
CA ASN A 233 -1.17 -10.62 9.57
C ASN A 233 -1.12 -9.39 8.65
N THR A 234 0.08 -9.07 8.16
CA THR A 234 0.31 -8.04 7.15
C THR A 234 0.74 -8.71 5.85
N LEU A 235 -0.05 -8.55 4.80
CA LEU A 235 0.15 -9.18 3.50
C LEU A 235 0.44 -8.12 2.45
N HIS A 236 1.58 -8.24 1.76
CA HIS A 236 1.95 -7.41 0.63
C HIS A 236 2.07 -8.28 -0.61
N GLY A 237 1.18 -8.09 -1.58
CA GLY A 237 1.22 -8.82 -2.84
C GLY A 237 1.99 -8.08 -3.93
N PRO A 238 2.14 -8.69 -5.11
CA PRO A 238 2.88 -8.11 -6.21
C PRO A 238 2.34 -6.74 -6.63
N VAL A 239 3.24 -5.84 -7.07
CA VAL A 239 2.87 -4.48 -7.50
C VAL A 239 1.87 -4.50 -8.65
N GLN A 240 2.09 -5.39 -9.62
CA GLN A 240 1.16 -5.66 -10.72
C GLN A 240 0.25 -6.82 -10.35
N LYS A 241 -1.04 -6.71 -10.66
CA LYS A 241 -2.00 -7.80 -10.47
C LYS A 241 -1.48 -9.06 -11.18
N ALA A 242 -1.31 -10.14 -10.44
CA ALA A 242 -1.01 -11.46 -10.97
C ALA A 242 -2.27 -12.33 -10.88
N ASP A 243 -2.66 -12.97 -11.99
CA ASP A 243 -3.91 -13.76 -12.05
C ASP A 243 -3.92 -14.98 -11.12
N ILE A 244 -2.74 -15.46 -10.75
CA ILE A 244 -2.53 -16.64 -9.90
C ILE A 244 -2.24 -16.30 -8.42
N CYS A 245 -2.29 -15.01 -8.05
CA CYS A 245 -1.99 -14.54 -6.71
C CYS A 245 -3.20 -13.85 -6.08
N TRP A 246 -3.76 -14.50 -5.05
CA TRP A 246 -4.70 -13.89 -4.11
C TRP A 246 -4.06 -13.73 -2.73
N GLY A 247 -4.61 -12.86 -1.90
CA GLY A 247 -4.06 -12.57 -0.57
C GLY A 247 -4.23 -13.77 0.35
N ILE A 248 -5.49 -14.06 0.67
CA ILE A 248 -5.90 -15.20 1.49
C ILE A 248 -6.91 -16.00 0.69
N VAL A 249 -6.67 -17.31 0.58
CA VAL A 249 -7.57 -18.23 -0.09
C VAL A 249 -8.09 -19.24 0.90
N LEU A 250 -9.42 -19.29 1.02
CA LEU A 250 -10.15 -20.14 1.95
C LEU A 250 -10.54 -21.46 1.29
N SER A 251 -10.52 -22.51 2.10
CA SER A 251 -11.01 -23.84 1.78
C SER A 251 -11.35 -24.51 3.10
N GLY A 252 -12.38 -25.36 3.12
CA GLY A 252 -12.86 -26.02 4.34
C GLY A 252 -13.80 -25.16 5.19
N THR A 253 -13.89 -25.47 6.48
CA THR A 253 -15.03 -25.08 7.32
C THR A 253 -14.63 -24.30 8.58
N ASP A 254 -15.43 -23.32 9.01
CA ASP A 254 -15.27 -22.64 10.30
C ASP A 254 -13.90 -21.94 10.50
N ASN A 255 -13.31 -21.41 9.43
CA ASN A 255 -12.08 -20.62 9.54
C ASN A 255 -12.35 -19.14 9.81
N LEU A 256 -11.40 -18.47 10.47
CA LEU A 256 -11.49 -17.06 10.82
C LEU A 256 -10.37 -16.25 10.18
N VAL A 257 -10.74 -15.24 9.39
CA VAL A 257 -9.84 -14.21 8.85
C VAL A 257 -10.13 -12.89 9.56
N GLU A 258 -9.27 -12.51 10.50
CA GLU A 258 -9.52 -11.34 11.35
C GLU A 258 -8.32 -10.40 11.50
N GLY A 259 -8.59 -9.09 11.41
CA GLY A 259 -7.62 -8.07 11.78
C GLY A 259 -6.44 -7.93 10.82
N ASN A 260 -6.48 -8.58 9.66
CA ASN A 260 -5.38 -8.58 8.70
C ASN A 260 -5.33 -7.25 7.93
N ILE A 261 -4.11 -6.85 7.58
CA ILE A 261 -3.83 -5.78 6.61
C ILE A 261 -3.42 -6.46 5.32
N ILE A 262 -4.15 -6.21 4.23
CA ILE A 262 -3.89 -6.80 2.92
C ILE A 262 -3.70 -5.68 1.91
N ASP A 263 -2.52 -5.59 1.33
CA ASP A 263 -2.11 -4.49 0.46
C ASP A 263 -1.56 -5.03 -0.86
N PHE A 264 -2.44 -5.19 -1.85
CA PHE A 264 -2.08 -5.46 -3.25
C PHE A 264 -3.28 -5.30 -4.20
N ASN A 265 -2.99 -5.15 -5.49
CA ASN A 265 -4.03 -5.02 -6.52
C ASN A 265 -4.57 -6.40 -6.94
N GLY A 266 -5.77 -6.77 -6.49
CA GLY A 266 -6.37 -8.07 -6.77
C GLY A 266 -7.48 -8.48 -5.80
N VAL A 267 -7.69 -9.79 -5.61
CA VAL A 267 -8.70 -10.31 -4.66
C VAL A 267 -8.00 -10.67 -3.35
N GLY A 268 -8.27 -9.89 -2.31
CA GLY A 268 -7.65 -10.01 -0.99
C GLY A 268 -8.06 -11.25 -0.23
N VAL A 269 -9.36 -11.55 -0.24
CA VAL A 269 -9.88 -12.80 0.33
C VAL A 269 -10.74 -13.49 -0.71
N ASN A 270 -10.43 -14.74 -1.01
CA ASN A 270 -11.14 -15.56 -1.99
C ASN A 270 -11.35 -16.98 -1.47
N VAL A 271 -12.11 -17.79 -2.22
CA VAL A 271 -12.23 -19.23 -2.00
C VAL A 271 -11.42 -20.01 -3.03
N GLN A 272 -10.98 -21.22 -2.66
CA GLN A 272 -10.31 -22.14 -3.56
C GLN A 272 -11.22 -22.44 -4.77
N TRP A 273 -10.63 -22.47 -5.96
CA TRP A 273 -11.29 -22.96 -7.17
C TRP A 273 -11.02 -24.46 -7.33
N GLY A 274 -12.07 -25.26 -7.50
CA GLY A 274 -11.97 -26.72 -7.71
C GLY A 274 -11.53 -27.51 -6.47
N SER A 275 -11.63 -28.85 -6.54
CA SER A 275 -11.04 -29.75 -5.53
C SER A 275 -9.72 -30.31 -6.03
N GLY A 276 -8.77 -30.47 -5.12
CA GLY A 276 -7.45 -31.00 -5.40
C GLY A 276 -7.26 -32.50 -5.17
N SER A 277 -8.27 -33.19 -4.65
CA SER A 277 -8.28 -34.64 -4.50
C SER A 277 -8.65 -35.31 -5.82
N GLY A 278 -7.75 -36.12 -6.37
CA GLY A 278 -8.02 -36.91 -7.58
C GLY A 278 -9.16 -37.89 -7.35
N ASP A 279 -10.27 -37.68 -8.09
CA ASP A 279 -11.31 -38.63 -8.52
C ASP A 279 -12.51 -37.83 -9.06
N GLY A 280 -12.28 -36.92 -10.00
CA GLY A 280 -13.37 -36.23 -10.71
C GLY A 280 -14.11 -35.15 -9.92
N GLU A 281 -14.63 -34.19 -10.67
CA GLU A 281 -15.62 -33.23 -10.20
C GLU A 281 -16.80 -33.97 -9.55
N GLY A 282 -17.20 -33.57 -8.35
CA GLY A 282 -18.41 -34.10 -7.73
C GLY A 282 -18.46 -33.88 -6.23
N GLU A 283 -19.03 -32.73 -5.83
CA GLU A 283 -19.77 -32.39 -4.59
C GLU A 283 -19.25 -32.81 -3.19
N GLY A 284 -18.45 -33.85 -3.01
CA GLY A 284 -18.12 -34.43 -1.70
C GLY A 284 -16.96 -33.79 -0.93
N LEU A 285 -16.14 -32.96 -1.57
CA LEU A 285 -14.99 -32.26 -0.96
C LEU A 285 -15.01 -30.75 -1.26
N TYR A 286 -16.19 -30.21 -1.57
CA TYR A 286 -16.38 -28.79 -1.89
C TYR A 286 -17.26 -28.09 -0.86
N ASN A 287 -17.02 -28.38 0.43
CA ASN A 287 -17.79 -27.77 1.52
C ASN A 287 -16.99 -26.62 2.13
N ILE A 288 -16.96 -25.48 1.43
CA ILE A 288 -16.39 -24.23 1.96
C ILE A 288 -17.52 -23.49 2.65
N THR A 289 -17.65 -23.66 3.97
CA THR A 289 -18.79 -23.15 4.75
C THR A 289 -18.40 -22.64 6.13
N GLY A 290 -19.20 -21.76 6.72
CA GLY A 290 -18.98 -21.24 8.08
C GLY A 290 -17.75 -20.35 8.25
N ASN A 291 -17.11 -19.91 7.16
CA ASN A 291 -15.91 -19.09 7.21
C ASN A 291 -16.29 -17.63 7.51
N THR A 292 -15.61 -17.03 8.49
CA THR A 292 -15.84 -15.65 8.91
C THR A 292 -14.69 -14.74 8.48
N VAL A 293 -15.01 -13.62 7.84
CA VAL A 293 -14.06 -12.59 7.40
C VAL A 293 -14.42 -11.26 8.03
N ARG A 294 -13.63 -10.81 9.01
CA ARG A 294 -13.98 -9.63 9.81
C ARG A 294 -12.84 -8.71 10.19
N ASN A 295 -13.14 -7.43 10.42
CA ASN A 295 -12.18 -6.46 10.94
C ASN A 295 -10.89 -6.33 10.10
N ASN A 296 -10.92 -6.69 8.81
CA ASN A 296 -9.75 -6.61 7.93
C ASN A 296 -9.68 -5.25 7.23
N LYS A 297 -8.47 -4.81 6.89
CA LYS A 297 -8.20 -3.61 6.09
C LYS A 297 -7.52 -3.99 4.79
N LEU A 298 -8.16 -3.66 3.69
CA LEU A 298 -7.76 -4.00 2.33
C LEU A 298 -7.47 -2.72 1.55
N TYR A 299 -6.31 -2.63 0.90
CA TYR A 299 -5.82 -1.43 0.21
C TYR A 299 -5.51 -1.69 -1.27
N ARG A 300 -5.39 -0.62 -2.07
CA ARG A 300 -5.03 -0.68 -3.51
C ARG A 300 -6.01 -1.52 -4.36
N SER A 301 -7.32 -1.29 -4.18
CA SER A 301 -8.38 -2.00 -4.91
C SER A 301 -8.47 -3.49 -4.61
N CYS A 302 -8.01 -3.89 -3.44
CA CYS A 302 -8.09 -5.26 -2.97
C CYS A 302 -9.52 -5.59 -2.51
N GLY A 303 -10.12 -6.63 -3.12
CA GLY A 303 -11.51 -7.02 -2.87
C GLY A 303 -11.70 -8.21 -1.93
N ILE A 304 -12.94 -8.47 -1.53
CA ILE A 304 -13.36 -9.71 -0.85
C ILE A 304 -14.39 -10.42 -1.74
N SER A 305 -14.13 -11.68 -2.05
CA SER A 305 -15.01 -12.56 -2.83
C SER A 305 -15.25 -13.91 -2.16
N GLY A 306 -14.81 -14.06 -0.90
CA GLY A 306 -14.94 -15.31 -0.14
C GLY A 306 -15.29 -15.05 1.32
N GLY A 307 -16.01 -16.01 1.91
CA GLY A 307 -16.51 -15.96 3.27
C GLY A 307 -18.03 -16.09 3.32
N ASP A 308 -18.53 -16.68 4.40
CA ASP A 308 -19.95 -16.90 4.66
C ASP A 308 -20.54 -15.76 5.51
N VAL A 309 -19.71 -15.22 6.42
CA VAL A 309 -20.07 -14.08 7.29
C VAL A 309 -18.98 -13.02 7.17
N ILE A 310 -19.32 -11.88 6.57
CA ILE A 310 -18.38 -10.84 6.18
C ILE A 310 -18.73 -9.51 6.85
N TYR A 311 -17.95 -9.04 7.83
CA TYR A 311 -18.34 -7.81 8.53
C TYR A 311 -17.22 -6.94 9.09
N ASN A 312 -17.50 -5.66 9.29
CA ASN A 312 -16.53 -4.68 9.80
C ASN A 312 -15.23 -4.61 8.97
N ASN A 313 -15.27 -4.96 7.68
CA ASN A 313 -14.11 -4.84 6.81
C ASN A 313 -14.07 -3.46 6.15
N TYR A 314 -12.86 -2.97 5.90
CA TYR A 314 -12.61 -1.73 5.18
C TYR A 314 -11.85 -2.04 3.89
N LEU A 315 -12.43 -1.71 2.73
CA LEU A 315 -11.86 -1.95 1.40
C LEU A 315 -11.67 -0.62 0.68
N GLU A 316 -10.44 -0.14 0.59
CA GLU A 316 -10.10 1.08 -0.16
C GLU A 316 -10.08 0.78 -1.67
N ASN A 317 -11.00 1.41 -2.40
CA ASN A 317 -11.17 1.24 -3.85
C ASN A 317 -11.44 -0.21 -4.28
N GLY A 318 -11.87 -1.07 -3.35
CA GLY A 318 -12.07 -2.51 -3.53
C GLY A 318 -13.54 -2.89 -3.66
N GLU A 319 -13.78 -4.00 -4.36
CA GLU A 319 -15.09 -4.63 -4.51
C GLU A 319 -15.35 -5.64 -3.39
N LEU A 320 -16.55 -5.58 -2.80
CA LEU A 320 -17.10 -6.67 -2.00
C LEU A 320 -18.11 -7.46 -2.83
N ARG A 321 -17.80 -8.72 -3.11
CA ARG A 321 -18.71 -9.67 -3.74
C ARG A 321 -19.31 -10.58 -2.68
N VAL A 322 -20.62 -10.55 -2.56
CA VAL A 322 -21.34 -11.34 -1.56
C VAL A 322 -22.09 -12.45 -2.28
N THR A 323 -21.70 -13.70 -2.03
CA THR A 323 -22.25 -14.90 -2.69
C THR A 323 -22.58 -15.92 -1.62
N ASP A 324 -23.85 -16.29 -1.50
CA ASP A 324 -24.37 -17.22 -0.49
C ASP A 324 -23.89 -16.87 0.93
N ALA A 325 -23.93 -15.58 1.27
CA ALA A 325 -23.26 -15.03 2.44
C ALA A 325 -24.04 -13.87 3.08
N ILE A 326 -23.72 -13.61 4.34
CA ILE A 326 -24.22 -12.46 5.11
C ILE A 326 -23.09 -11.43 5.21
N ALA A 327 -23.35 -10.20 4.78
CA ALA A 327 -22.41 -9.09 4.82
C ALA A 327 -22.95 -7.87 5.56
N TYR A 328 -22.28 -7.41 6.62
CA TYR A 328 -22.75 -6.23 7.36
C TYR A 328 -21.65 -5.33 7.92
N ASN A 329 -21.97 -4.04 8.14
CA ASN A 329 -21.04 -3.05 8.69
C ASN A 329 -19.70 -2.93 7.92
N ASN A 330 -19.68 -3.27 6.64
CA ASN A 330 -18.48 -3.08 5.81
C ASN A 330 -18.46 -1.68 5.21
N THR A 331 -17.25 -1.14 4.98
CA THR A 331 -17.02 0.08 4.21
C THR A 331 -16.28 -0.29 2.93
N VAL A 332 -16.92 -0.12 1.79
CA VAL A 332 -16.44 -0.63 0.48
C VAL A 332 -16.65 0.41 -0.61
N THR A 333 -15.90 0.30 -1.71
CA THR A 333 -16.10 1.21 -2.85
C THR A 333 -17.14 0.70 -3.81
N SER A 334 -17.14 -0.60 -4.12
CA SER A 334 -18.20 -1.21 -4.92
C SER A 334 -18.69 -2.49 -4.26
N LEU A 335 -19.94 -2.84 -4.58
CA LEU A 335 -20.55 -4.07 -4.12
C LEU A 335 -21.14 -4.84 -5.30
N GLN A 336 -20.92 -6.15 -5.31
CA GLN A 336 -21.60 -7.07 -6.23
C GLN A 336 -22.43 -8.08 -5.46
N ILE A 337 -23.73 -8.12 -5.78
CA ILE A 337 -24.68 -9.14 -5.30
C ILE A 337 -24.49 -10.39 -6.18
N GLY A 338 -24.00 -11.46 -5.58
CA GLY A 338 -23.69 -12.73 -6.23
C GLY A 338 -24.79 -13.78 -6.09
N LYS A 339 -24.47 -15.02 -6.49
CA LYS A 339 -25.36 -16.19 -6.47
C LYS A 339 -25.85 -16.53 -5.04
N GLY A 340 -26.99 -17.21 -4.94
CA GLY A 340 -27.42 -17.89 -3.71
C GLY A 340 -28.29 -17.00 -2.83
N ARG A 341 -28.25 -17.24 -1.52
CA ARG A 341 -29.01 -16.47 -0.52
C ARG A 341 -28.09 -15.44 0.14
N THR A 342 -28.37 -14.17 -0.07
CA THR A 342 -27.48 -13.08 0.37
C THR A 342 -28.21 -12.07 1.24
N GLU A 343 -27.60 -11.68 2.35
CA GLU A 343 -28.11 -10.60 3.22
C GLU A 343 -27.03 -9.54 3.41
N ILE A 344 -27.29 -8.32 2.96
CA ILE A 344 -26.34 -7.20 2.95
C ILE A 344 -26.94 -6.07 3.76
N THR A 345 -26.45 -5.85 4.99
CA THR A 345 -27.06 -4.88 5.90
C THR A 345 -26.09 -3.89 6.53
N ASN A 346 -26.50 -2.64 6.75
CA ASN A 346 -25.69 -1.65 7.47
C ASN A 346 -24.31 -1.38 6.86
N ASN A 347 -24.14 -1.55 5.54
CA ASN A 347 -22.88 -1.28 4.86
C ASN A 347 -22.82 0.17 4.35
N THR A 348 -21.61 0.71 4.28
CA THR A 348 -21.30 1.96 3.58
C THR A 348 -20.61 1.62 2.26
N ILE A 349 -21.28 1.87 1.14
CA ILE A 349 -20.82 1.59 -0.21
C ILE A 349 -20.63 2.94 -0.89
N THR A 350 -19.39 3.38 -1.15
CA THR A 350 -19.15 4.74 -1.65
C THR A 350 -19.38 4.91 -3.15
N GLY A 351 -19.45 3.80 -3.89
CA GLY A 351 -19.68 3.74 -5.34
C GLY A 351 -20.82 2.79 -5.68
N ASP A 352 -20.64 2.02 -6.75
CA ASP A 352 -21.75 1.32 -7.39
C ASP A 352 -22.10 -0.03 -6.74
N VAL A 353 -23.38 -0.38 -6.83
CA VAL A 353 -23.93 -1.70 -6.53
C VAL A 353 -24.33 -2.37 -7.84
N THR A 354 -23.81 -3.57 -8.08
CA THR A 354 -24.13 -4.36 -9.28
C THR A 354 -24.64 -5.75 -8.91
N THR A 355 -25.35 -6.37 -9.84
CA THR A 355 -25.80 -7.76 -9.73
C THR A 355 -24.99 -8.67 -10.67
N ALA A 356 -24.49 -9.80 -10.17
CA ALA A 356 -23.92 -10.83 -11.04
C ALA A 356 -25.03 -11.47 -11.90
N PRO A 357 -24.73 -11.87 -13.15
CA PRO A 357 -25.68 -12.57 -14.03
C PRO A 357 -25.80 -14.05 -13.64
N SER A 358 -26.12 -14.33 -12.39
CA SER A 358 -26.19 -15.66 -11.78
C SER A 358 -27.54 -15.91 -11.11
N ASP A 359 -27.80 -17.16 -10.72
CA ASP A 359 -29.01 -17.56 -10.00
C ASP A 359 -29.04 -16.96 -8.57
N ILE A 360 -29.56 -15.74 -8.44
CA ILE A 360 -29.90 -15.13 -7.16
C ILE A 360 -31.19 -15.79 -6.66
N GLU A 361 -31.07 -16.62 -5.62
CA GLU A 361 -32.23 -17.26 -5.00
C GLU A 361 -33.01 -16.23 -4.19
N TYR A 362 -32.29 -15.43 -3.40
CA TYR A 362 -32.82 -14.36 -2.57
C TYR A 362 -31.70 -13.38 -2.24
N ALA A 363 -31.96 -12.08 -2.35
CA ALA A 363 -31.07 -11.07 -1.81
C ALA A 363 -31.83 -9.99 -1.04
N LEU A 364 -31.35 -9.66 0.16
CA LEU A 364 -31.82 -8.54 0.96
C LEU A 364 -30.72 -7.48 1.06
N LEU A 365 -31.03 -6.26 0.70
CA LEU A 365 -30.20 -5.08 0.95
C LEU A 365 -30.97 -4.17 1.91
N ALA A 366 -30.54 -4.13 3.17
CA ALA A 366 -31.24 -3.37 4.20
C ALA A 366 -30.34 -2.34 4.91
N ASN A 367 -30.83 -1.13 5.15
CA ASN A 367 -30.11 -0.13 5.96
C ASN A 367 -28.70 0.22 5.45
N ASN A 368 -28.45 0.15 4.14
CA ASN A 368 -27.14 0.51 3.57
C ASN A 368 -27.11 1.99 3.14
N THR A 369 -25.93 2.59 3.19
CA THR A 369 -25.64 3.87 2.54
C THR A 369 -24.91 3.58 1.23
N ILE A 370 -25.48 3.99 0.10
CA ILE A 370 -24.98 3.72 -1.25
C ILE A 370 -24.73 5.06 -1.96
N GLY A 371 -23.46 5.34 -2.24
CA GLY A 371 -22.99 6.57 -2.85
C GLY A 371 -23.13 6.62 -4.37
N GLY A 372 -23.12 5.46 -5.03
CA GLY A 372 -23.16 5.34 -6.48
C GLY A 372 -24.46 4.75 -7.02
N ASN A 373 -24.40 4.30 -8.27
CA ASN A 373 -25.54 3.77 -9.01
C ASN A 373 -25.84 2.32 -8.62
N ILE A 374 -27.08 1.90 -8.85
CA ILE A 374 -27.49 0.50 -8.69
C ILE A 374 -27.85 -0.05 -10.08
N GLU A 375 -27.15 -1.08 -10.54
CA GLU A 375 -27.45 -1.75 -11.79
C GLU A 375 -27.96 -3.19 -11.57
N ILE A 376 -29.22 -3.42 -11.92
CA ILE A 376 -29.90 -4.71 -11.82
C ILE A 376 -30.17 -5.23 -13.23
N SER A 377 -29.44 -6.27 -13.62
CA SER A 377 -29.46 -6.79 -14.99
C SER A 377 -30.74 -7.59 -15.34
N SER A 378 -31.05 -7.73 -16.62
CA SER A 378 -32.33 -8.27 -17.09
C SER A 378 -32.61 -9.76 -16.80
N ARG A 379 -31.64 -10.50 -16.25
CA ARG A 379 -31.80 -11.91 -15.86
C ARG A 379 -31.89 -12.09 -14.34
N VAL A 380 -31.97 -10.98 -13.60
CA VAL A 380 -31.95 -10.97 -12.15
C VAL A 380 -33.36 -10.77 -11.60
N SER A 381 -33.63 -11.46 -10.49
CA SER A 381 -34.89 -11.41 -9.76
C SER A 381 -34.67 -11.68 -8.28
N ASN A 382 -35.72 -11.52 -7.46
CA ASN A 382 -35.75 -11.90 -6.04
C ASN A 382 -34.82 -11.05 -5.14
N ILE A 383 -34.76 -9.74 -5.41
CA ILE A 383 -33.99 -8.79 -4.57
C ILE A 383 -34.95 -7.82 -3.89
N THR A 384 -34.75 -7.60 -2.60
CA THR A 384 -35.45 -6.58 -1.81
C THR A 384 -34.46 -5.53 -1.31
N PHE A 385 -34.73 -4.28 -1.63
CA PHE A 385 -34.06 -3.10 -1.10
C PHE A 385 -34.98 -2.44 -0.09
N ILE A 386 -34.54 -2.35 1.17
CA ILE A 386 -35.32 -1.75 2.25
C ILE A 386 -34.49 -0.78 3.10
N GLU A 387 -35.04 0.39 3.44
CA GLU A 387 -34.39 1.35 4.35
C GLU A 387 -32.98 1.79 3.91
N ASN A 388 -32.65 1.72 2.61
CA ASN A 388 -31.35 2.18 2.11
C ASN A 388 -31.38 3.68 1.81
N ASN A 389 -30.23 4.34 1.97
CA ASN A 389 -30.00 5.71 1.52
C ASN A 389 -29.08 5.70 0.29
N ILE A 390 -29.60 6.08 -0.87
CA ILE A 390 -28.98 5.94 -2.19
C ILE A 390 -28.84 7.33 -2.82
N THR A 391 -27.62 7.70 -3.23
CA THR A 391 -27.35 9.00 -3.90
C THR A 391 -27.06 8.88 -5.40
N GLY A 392 -27.34 7.72 -6.00
CA GLY A 392 -27.24 7.48 -7.43
C GLY A 392 -28.55 6.98 -8.03
N THR A 393 -28.50 6.71 -9.33
CA THR A 393 -29.65 6.23 -10.11
C THR A 393 -29.76 4.71 -10.05
N VAL A 394 -30.99 4.19 -10.03
CA VAL A 394 -31.26 2.75 -10.13
C VAL A 394 -31.65 2.41 -11.56
N THR A 395 -30.82 1.62 -12.22
CA THR A 395 -31.17 0.98 -13.49
C THR A 395 -31.75 -0.41 -13.22
N LEU A 396 -33.07 -0.53 -13.33
CA LEU A 396 -33.86 -1.73 -13.04
C LEU A 396 -34.28 -2.42 -14.35
N ASP A 397 -33.46 -3.35 -14.84
CA ASP A 397 -33.85 -4.21 -15.97
C ASP A 397 -34.35 -5.60 -15.50
N GLY A 398 -34.14 -5.96 -14.23
CA GLY A 398 -34.59 -7.21 -13.60
C GLY A 398 -36.08 -7.20 -13.21
N SER A 399 -36.64 -8.38 -12.91
CA SER A 399 -38.06 -8.58 -12.57
C SER A 399 -38.22 -9.15 -11.16
N ASN A 400 -39.39 -8.99 -10.53
CA ASN A 400 -39.61 -9.41 -9.12
C ASN A 400 -38.61 -8.77 -8.14
N ILE A 401 -38.42 -7.46 -8.27
CA ILE A 401 -37.56 -6.64 -7.41
C ILE A 401 -38.43 -5.70 -6.57
N VAL A 402 -38.10 -5.53 -5.30
CA VAL A 402 -38.84 -4.66 -4.37
C VAL A 402 -37.93 -3.54 -3.88
N PHE A 403 -38.41 -2.29 -3.97
CA PHE A 403 -37.86 -1.13 -3.29
C PHE A 403 -38.91 -0.58 -2.32
N GLU A 404 -38.64 -0.68 -1.03
CA GLU A 404 -39.54 -0.23 0.03
C GLU A 404 -38.82 0.62 1.09
N ASN A 405 -39.40 1.76 1.51
CA ASN A 405 -38.84 2.63 2.56
C ASN A 405 -37.40 3.11 2.31
N ASN A 406 -36.95 3.17 1.05
CA ASN A 406 -35.63 3.70 0.72
C ASN A 406 -35.68 5.21 0.52
N ARG A 407 -34.55 5.89 0.70
CA ARG A 407 -34.32 7.26 0.27
C ARG A 407 -33.41 7.23 -0.96
N ILE A 408 -33.92 7.63 -2.12
CA ILE A 408 -33.17 7.68 -3.38
C ILE A 408 -33.15 9.12 -3.88
N THR A 409 -31.95 9.68 -4.03
CA THR A 409 -31.76 11.02 -4.57
C THR A 409 -30.74 11.01 -5.68
N THR A 410 -31.07 11.55 -6.85
CA THR A 410 -30.17 11.57 -8.01
C THR A 410 -30.22 12.90 -8.75
N SER A 411 -29.19 13.19 -9.53
CA SER A 411 -29.15 14.30 -10.49
C SER A 411 -29.62 13.91 -11.89
N ASP A 412 -30.03 12.66 -12.09
CA ASP A 412 -30.58 12.20 -13.38
C ASP A 412 -32.10 12.47 -13.45
N GLU A 413 -32.69 12.24 -14.63
CA GLU A 413 -34.11 12.50 -14.91
C GLU A 413 -35.06 11.65 -14.03
N TYR A 414 -34.66 10.41 -13.72
CA TYR A 414 -35.43 9.44 -12.94
C TYR A 414 -34.59 8.87 -11.79
N THR A 415 -35.22 8.61 -10.64
CA THR A 415 -34.57 7.89 -9.53
C THR A 415 -34.41 6.40 -9.85
N ILE A 416 -35.42 5.82 -10.49
CA ILE A 416 -35.44 4.43 -10.93
C ILE A 416 -35.92 4.40 -12.37
N GLU A 417 -35.13 3.82 -13.26
CA GLU A 417 -35.48 3.66 -14.66
C GLU A 417 -35.21 2.25 -15.18
N SER A 418 -35.97 1.84 -16.21
CA SER A 418 -35.74 0.59 -16.94
C SER A 418 -35.39 0.87 -18.40
N ARG A 419 -34.32 0.23 -18.88
CA ARG A 419 -33.93 0.29 -20.30
C ARG A 419 -34.71 -0.72 -21.12
N ARG A 420 -35.29 -1.74 -20.47
CA ARG A 420 -36.03 -2.86 -21.09
C ARG A 420 -37.34 -3.12 -20.33
N SER A 421 -38.24 -3.91 -20.93
CA SER A 421 -39.43 -4.39 -20.21
C SER A 421 -38.99 -5.35 -19.10
N CYS A 422 -39.48 -5.08 -17.90
CA CYS A 422 -39.32 -5.85 -16.68
C CYS A 422 -40.67 -5.86 -15.94
N VAL A 423 -40.99 -6.93 -15.21
CA VAL A 423 -42.34 -7.14 -14.65
C VAL A 423 -42.30 -7.49 -13.16
N ASN A 424 -43.45 -7.33 -12.49
CA ASN A 424 -43.65 -7.68 -11.09
C ASN A 424 -42.69 -6.94 -10.13
N ASN A 425 -42.18 -5.78 -10.51
CA ASN A 425 -41.42 -4.93 -9.61
C ASN A 425 -42.36 -4.06 -8.76
N ILE A 426 -41.97 -3.80 -7.52
CA ILE A 426 -42.76 -3.02 -6.55
C ILE A 426 -41.89 -1.90 -5.99
N ILE A 427 -42.26 -0.66 -6.29
CA ILE A 427 -41.60 0.57 -5.82
C ILE A 427 -42.59 1.32 -4.95
N ARG A 428 -42.46 1.23 -3.62
CA ARG A 428 -43.43 1.83 -2.71
C ARG A 428 -42.85 2.43 -1.44
N ASN A 429 -43.55 3.41 -0.88
CA ASN A 429 -43.20 4.03 0.41
C ASN A 429 -41.75 4.58 0.44
N ASN A 430 -41.16 4.90 -0.71
CA ASN A 430 -39.81 5.45 -0.78
C ASN A 430 -39.84 6.98 -0.75
N TYR A 431 -38.74 7.60 -0.37
CA TYR A 431 -38.46 9.01 -0.61
C TYR A 431 -37.59 9.13 -1.87
N LEU A 432 -38.15 9.63 -2.97
CA LEU A 432 -37.56 9.65 -4.31
C LEU A 432 -37.47 11.08 -4.84
N VAL A 433 -36.25 11.55 -5.13
CA VAL A 433 -36.01 12.87 -5.73
C VAL A 433 -35.01 12.74 -6.89
N ALA A 434 -35.46 13.03 -8.10
CA ALA A 434 -34.64 13.15 -9.30
C ALA A 434 -34.37 14.63 -9.60
N ALA A 435 -33.72 14.94 -10.72
CA ALA A 435 -33.42 16.31 -11.12
C ALA A 435 -34.68 17.16 -11.35
N GLU A 436 -35.67 16.58 -12.03
CA GLU A 436 -36.89 17.30 -12.45
C GLU A 436 -38.16 16.72 -11.84
N ASN A 437 -38.12 15.46 -11.41
CA ASN A 437 -39.29 14.72 -10.94
C ASN A 437 -39.10 14.22 -9.49
N VAL A 438 -40.21 14.00 -8.78
CA VAL A 438 -40.20 13.47 -7.41
C VAL A 438 -41.28 12.41 -7.19
N GLY A 439 -41.12 11.61 -6.13
CA GLY A 439 -42.08 10.58 -5.76
C GLY A 439 -42.34 9.60 -6.90
N ASP A 440 -43.60 9.21 -7.09
CA ASP A 440 -44.02 8.26 -8.14
C ASP A 440 -43.65 8.73 -9.56
N GLU A 441 -43.66 10.05 -9.82
CA GLU A 441 -43.34 10.64 -11.14
C GLU A 441 -41.84 10.55 -11.47
N SER A 442 -40.99 10.30 -10.47
CA SER A 442 -39.55 10.11 -10.68
C SER A 442 -39.16 8.69 -11.09
N VAL A 443 -40.14 7.80 -11.32
CA VAL A 443 -39.91 6.40 -11.68
C VAL A 443 -40.38 6.13 -13.10
N TYR A 444 -39.50 5.57 -13.93
CA TYR A 444 -39.82 5.19 -15.31
C TYR A 444 -39.62 3.69 -15.55
N LEU A 445 -40.72 2.92 -15.51
CA LEU A 445 -40.72 1.50 -15.86
C LEU A 445 -41.51 1.25 -17.15
N LYS A 446 -40.90 0.58 -18.13
CA LYS A 446 -41.47 0.38 -19.47
C LYS A 446 -42.73 -0.48 -19.47
N ASP A 447 -42.85 -1.39 -18.51
CA ASP A 447 -44.00 -2.27 -18.39
C ASP A 447 -44.97 -1.74 -17.32
N ALA A 448 -46.23 -1.57 -17.71
CA ALA A 448 -47.27 -1.03 -16.83
C ALA A 448 -47.74 -2.01 -15.75
N SER A 449 -47.30 -3.28 -15.77
CA SER A 449 -47.62 -4.26 -14.71
C SER A 449 -46.87 -4.03 -13.39
N ASN A 450 -45.83 -3.19 -13.41
CA ASN A 450 -45.09 -2.83 -12.19
C ASN A 450 -45.93 -1.93 -11.28
N ILE A 451 -45.72 -2.03 -9.97
CA ILE A 451 -46.43 -1.26 -8.96
C ILE A 451 -45.54 -0.09 -8.53
N ILE A 452 -46.04 1.13 -8.68
CA ILE A 452 -45.40 2.37 -8.24
C ILE A 452 -46.45 3.13 -7.43
N GLU A 453 -46.28 3.20 -6.11
CA GLU A 453 -47.28 3.82 -5.24
C GLU A 453 -46.68 4.38 -3.94
N ASN A 454 -47.30 5.43 -3.42
CA ASN A 454 -46.99 5.99 -2.10
C ASN A 454 -45.51 6.43 -1.95
N ASN A 455 -44.84 6.78 -3.06
CA ASN A 455 -43.50 7.34 -2.97
C ASN A 455 -43.60 8.87 -2.80
N LEU A 456 -42.85 9.38 -1.82
CA LEU A 456 -42.76 10.78 -1.45
C LEU A 456 -41.49 11.42 -2.05
N PRO A 457 -41.40 12.75 -2.12
CA PRO A 457 -42.50 13.70 -1.93
C PRO A 457 -43.47 13.69 -3.11
N ILE A 458 -44.66 14.24 -2.92
CA ILE A 458 -45.70 14.35 -3.95
C ILE A 458 -45.41 15.60 -4.80
N ASN A 459 -45.33 15.42 -6.12
CA ASN A 459 -45.06 16.53 -7.02
C ASN A 459 -46.22 17.56 -7.04
N THR A 460 -45.87 18.82 -7.27
CA THR A 460 -46.82 19.92 -7.48
C THR A 460 -46.46 20.66 -8.76
N ASN A 461 -47.45 21.25 -9.41
CA ASN A 461 -47.26 22.03 -10.63
C ASN A 461 -47.98 23.37 -10.54
N ILE A 462 -47.34 24.42 -11.07
CA ILE A 462 -47.91 25.76 -11.15
C ILE A 462 -48.04 26.17 -12.61
N GLU A 463 -49.24 26.57 -13.00
CA GLU A 463 -49.51 27.24 -14.27
C GLU A 463 -49.82 28.71 -14.01
N VAL A 464 -49.18 29.62 -14.77
CA VAL A 464 -49.41 31.07 -14.68
C VAL A 464 -49.92 31.59 -16.02
N ILE A 465 -51.18 32.04 -16.03
CA ILE A 465 -51.88 32.53 -17.22
C ILE A 465 -52.08 34.04 -17.08
N ALA A 466 -51.41 34.80 -17.94
CA ALA A 466 -51.50 36.26 -18.01
C ALA A 466 -51.70 36.72 -19.45
N ALA A 467 -52.22 37.94 -19.63
CA ALA A 467 -52.27 38.59 -20.93
C ALA A 467 -50.85 38.92 -21.41
N SER A 468 -50.56 38.70 -22.70
CA SER A 468 -49.25 38.98 -23.29
C SER A 468 -48.88 40.46 -23.29
N GLU A 469 -49.89 41.33 -23.32
CA GLU A 469 -49.74 42.79 -23.32
C GLU A 469 -50.76 43.41 -22.36
N VAL A 470 -50.32 44.30 -21.47
CA VAL A 470 -51.16 45.02 -20.51
C VAL A 470 -50.78 46.50 -20.50
N THR A 471 -51.67 47.38 -20.07
CA THR A 471 -51.38 48.82 -19.98
C THR A 471 -50.88 49.19 -18.58
N VAL A 472 -49.84 50.04 -18.50
CA VAL A 472 -49.30 50.55 -17.22
C VAL A 472 -50.42 51.19 -16.39
N ASN A 473 -50.36 51.04 -15.07
CA ASN A 473 -51.38 51.52 -14.12
C ASN A 473 -52.81 50.95 -14.34
N THR A 474 -52.97 49.96 -15.22
CA THR A 474 -54.24 49.26 -15.42
C THR A 474 -54.20 47.92 -14.71
N THR A 475 -55.10 47.72 -13.74
CA THR A 475 -55.24 46.43 -13.05
C THR A 475 -55.70 45.35 -14.03
N THR A 476 -54.90 44.30 -14.17
CA THR A 476 -55.18 43.14 -15.01
C THR A 476 -55.14 41.87 -14.16
N PRO A 477 -56.13 40.96 -14.30
CA PRO A 477 -56.12 39.70 -13.59
C PRO A 477 -55.10 38.72 -14.18
N ILE A 478 -54.33 38.07 -13.31
CA ILE A 478 -53.46 36.93 -13.61
C ILE A 478 -54.09 35.70 -12.95
N THR A 479 -54.28 34.64 -13.72
CA THR A 479 -54.80 33.37 -13.20
C THR A 479 -53.63 32.44 -12.89
N ILE A 480 -53.56 31.97 -11.65
CA ILE A 480 -52.56 31.03 -11.17
C ILE A 480 -53.29 29.75 -10.79
N ILE A 481 -52.81 28.61 -11.29
CA ILE A 481 -53.39 27.30 -11.01
C ILE A 481 -52.30 26.45 -10.35
N LEU A 482 -52.53 26.02 -9.11
CA LEU A 482 -51.70 25.07 -8.38
C LEU A 482 -52.37 23.70 -8.41
N THR A 483 -51.66 22.70 -8.92
CA THR A 483 -52.12 21.32 -8.98
C THR A 483 -51.16 20.36 -8.32
N THR A 484 -51.70 19.22 -7.88
CA THR A 484 -50.95 18.04 -7.44
C THR A 484 -51.62 16.80 -7.98
N LYS A 485 -50.84 15.85 -8.53
CA LYS A 485 -51.38 14.66 -9.22
C LYS A 485 -52.45 14.98 -10.27
N GLY A 486 -52.35 16.13 -10.92
CA GLY A 486 -53.33 16.61 -11.91
C GLY A 486 -54.64 17.19 -11.36
N GLU A 487 -54.81 17.27 -10.03
CA GLU A 487 -55.99 17.85 -9.38
C GLU A 487 -55.65 19.20 -8.72
N LEU A 488 -56.65 20.07 -8.54
CA LEU A 488 -56.48 21.38 -7.88
C LEU A 488 -56.04 21.18 -6.43
N PHE A 489 -55.03 21.93 -5.99
CA PHE A 489 -54.46 21.80 -4.66
C PHE A 489 -54.86 22.97 -3.74
N PRO A 490 -55.90 22.82 -2.90
CA PRO A 490 -56.46 23.91 -2.10
C PRO A 490 -55.66 24.21 -0.83
N GLN A 491 -55.87 25.43 -0.31
CA GLN A 491 -55.40 25.90 1.00
C GLN A 491 -53.87 25.93 1.16
N GLN A 492 -53.15 26.36 0.13
CA GLN A 492 -51.69 26.46 0.14
C GLN A 492 -51.23 27.90 -0.04
N GLU A 493 -50.14 28.28 0.64
CA GLU A 493 -49.51 29.59 0.47
C GLU A 493 -48.57 29.61 -0.75
N LEU A 494 -48.73 30.62 -1.59
CA LEU A 494 -47.91 30.89 -2.76
C LEU A 494 -47.20 32.23 -2.58
N THR A 495 -45.95 32.30 -3.02
CA THR A 495 -45.22 33.55 -3.15
C THR A 495 -45.27 34.01 -4.60
N ILE A 496 -45.81 35.21 -4.83
CA ILE A 496 -45.84 35.87 -6.14
C ILE A 496 -44.78 36.97 -6.11
N THR A 497 -43.88 36.96 -7.08
CA THR A 497 -42.85 37.98 -7.30
C THR A 497 -43.13 38.70 -8.61
N THR A 498 -43.23 40.03 -8.56
CA THR A 498 -43.44 40.90 -9.73
C THR A 498 -42.49 42.10 -9.70
N GLY A 499 -42.53 42.97 -10.71
CA GLY A 499 -41.84 44.27 -10.68
C GLY A 499 -42.21 45.18 -9.50
N ASN A 500 -43.34 44.94 -8.83
CA ASN A 500 -43.77 45.70 -7.65
C ASN A 500 -43.25 45.10 -6.32
N GLY A 501 -42.61 43.93 -6.34
CA GLY A 501 -42.11 43.22 -5.16
C GLY A 501 -42.75 41.85 -4.95
N ASN A 502 -42.64 41.34 -3.73
CA ASN A 502 -43.11 40.00 -3.35
C ASN A 502 -44.38 40.09 -2.52
N GLU A 503 -45.36 39.24 -2.83
CA GLU A 503 -46.60 39.09 -2.08
C GLU A 503 -46.88 37.61 -1.79
N THR A 504 -47.50 37.33 -0.65
CA THR A 504 -47.95 35.98 -0.28
C THR A 504 -49.46 35.91 -0.40
N VAL A 505 -49.95 34.90 -1.12
CA VAL A 505 -51.38 34.66 -1.35
C VAL A 505 -51.74 33.22 -1.03
N THR A 506 -52.99 32.97 -0.64
CA THR A 506 -53.48 31.61 -0.37
C THR A 506 -54.34 31.12 -1.51
N ALA A 507 -54.02 29.94 -2.06
CA ALA A 507 -54.80 29.27 -3.09
C ALA A 507 -55.96 28.47 -2.48
N GLU A 508 -57.08 29.11 -2.14
CA GLU A 508 -58.19 28.45 -1.41
C GLU A 508 -58.75 27.21 -2.12
N ASN A 509 -58.82 27.21 -3.45
CA ASN A 509 -59.32 26.09 -4.27
C ASN A 509 -58.29 25.63 -5.32
N GLY A 510 -56.99 25.84 -5.08
CA GLY A 510 -55.93 25.60 -6.08
C GLY A 510 -55.91 26.60 -7.23
N ILE A 511 -56.75 27.65 -7.18
CA ILE A 511 -56.77 28.74 -8.16
C ILE A 511 -56.65 30.06 -7.42
N VAL A 512 -55.78 30.94 -7.89
CA VAL A 512 -55.68 32.34 -7.44
C VAL A 512 -55.90 33.25 -8.64
N ILE A 513 -56.78 34.25 -8.47
CA ILE A 513 -56.88 35.38 -9.40
C ILE A 513 -56.15 36.55 -8.76
N TYR A 514 -54.90 36.74 -9.15
CA TYR A 514 -54.06 37.80 -8.65
C TYR A 514 -54.29 39.07 -9.47
N GLN A 515 -54.69 40.16 -8.81
CA GLN A 515 -54.94 41.44 -9.47
C GLN A 515 -53.64 42.23 -9.57
N TYR A 516 -53.06 42.27 -10.76
CA TYR A 516 -51.76 42.90 -10.96
C TYR A 516 -51.88 44.26 -11.65
N THR A 517 -51.28 45.30 -11.06
CA THR A 517 -51.20 46.66 -11.62
C THR A 517 -49.73 47.02 -11.82
N PRO A 518 -49.18 46.89 -13.03
CA PRO A 518 -47.77 47.20 -13.27
C PRO A 518 -47.51 48.70 -13.17
N ALA A 519 -46.45 49.08 -12.44
CA ALA A 519 -46.09 50.48 -12.19
C ALA A 519 -45.13 51.07 -13.25
N SER A 520 -44.56 50.25 -14.14
CA SER A 520 -43.59 50.67 -15.15
C SER A 520 -43.80 49.96 -16.49
N VAL A 521 -43.52 50.67 -17.58
CA VAL A 521 -43.55 50.17 -18.97
C VAL A 521 -42.33 49.30 -19.23
N GLY A 522 -42.48 48.21 -19.98
CA GLY A 522 -41.41 47.26 -20.29
C GLY A 522 -41.84 45.81 -20.15
N GLU A 523 -40.88 44.88 -20.21
CA GLU A 523 -41.13 43.48 -19.86
C GLU A 523 -41.15 43.32 -18.34
N ASP A 524 -42.14 42.60 -17.84
CA ASP A 524 -42.26 42.25 -16.42
C ASP A 524 -42.50 40.75 -16.27
N THR A 525 -41.70 40.10 -15.44
CA THR A 525 -41.76 38.65 -15.22
C THR A 525 -42.44 38.36 -13.90
N ILE A 526 -43.64 37.79 -13.98
CA ILE A 526 -44.35 37.28 -12.81
C ILE A 526 -43.84 35.87 -12.52
N THR A 527 -43.23 35.70 -11.35
CA THR A 527 -42.80 34.38 -10.85
C THR A 527 -43.69 33.97 -9.69
N VAL A 528 -44.18 32.73 -9.73
CA VAL A 528 -45.02 32.16 -8.67
C VAL A 528 -44.34 30.91 -8.14
N THR A 529 -44.17 30.84 -6.82
CA THR A 529 -43.51 29.74 -6.14
C THR A 529 -44.39 29.17 -5.04
N PHE A 530 -44.54 27.86 -5.03
CA PHE A 530 -44.97 27.08 -3.86
C PHE A 530 -43.72 26.51 -3.18
N ASN A 531 -43.50 26.86 -1.91
CA ASN A 531 -42.26 26.48 -1.20
C ASN A 531 -42.24 25.02 -0.70
N GLY A 532 -43.32 24.26 -0.92
CA GLY A 532 -43.49 22.93 -0.33
C GLY A 532 -44.09 23.00 1.08
N GLU A 533 -44.93 22.02 1.42
CA GLU A 533 -45.52 21.85 2.75
C GLU A 533 -45.77 20.36 3.02
N GLY A 534 -45.31 19.85 4.17
CA GLY A 534 -45.48 18.44 4.52
C GLY A 534 -44.86 17.50 3.48
N ASP A 535 -45.70 16.64 2.89
CA ASP A 535 -45.31 15.65 1.88
C ASP A 535 -45.23 16.24 0.46
N TYR A 536 -45.66 17.49 0.24
CA TYR A 536 -45.75 18.11 -1.07
C TYR A 536 -44.47 18.87 -1.43
N TYR A 537 -43.94 18.59 -2.62
CA TYR A 537 -42.70 19.19 -3.10
C TYR A 537 -42.91 20.61 -3.63
N THR A 538 -41.83 21.38 -3.62
CA THR A 538 -41.82 22.75 -4.16
C THR A 538 -42.03 22.77 -5.67
N SER A 539 -42.68 23.81 -6.17
CA SER A 539 -42.79 24.10 -7.60
C SER A 539 -42.71 25.59 -7.84
N THR A 540 -42.21 25.98 -9.02
CA THR A 540 -42.11 27.37 -9.44
C THR A 540 -42.43 27.48 -10.92
N SER A 541 -43.17 28.51 -11.29
CA SER A 541 -43.51 28.82 -12.68
C SER A 541 -43.45 30.33 -12.89
N ASN A 542 -43.20 30.76 -14.12
CA ASN A 542 -43.13 32.17 -14.45
C ASN A 542 -43.75 32.47 -15.82
N THR A 543 -44.16 33.71 -15.99
CA THR A 543 -44.62 34.25 -17.28
C THR A 543 -44.16 35.69 -17.42
N THR A 544 -43.88 36.12 -18.64
CA THR A 544 -43.46 37.49 -18.94
C THR A 544 -44.59 38.21 -19.68
N ILE A 545 -44.94 39.39 -19.20
CA ILE A 545 -45.93 40.27 -19.83
C ILE A 545 -45.25 41.52 -20.38
N THR A 546 -45.78 42.06 -21.48
CA THR A 546 -45.34 43.36 -22.02
C THR A 546 -46.25 44.47 -21.50
N VAL A 547 -45.71 45.40 -20.73
CA VAL A 547 -46.45 46.55 -20.21
C VAL A 547 -46.31 47.73 -21.17
N THR A 548 -47.43 48.23 -21.71
CA THR A 548 -47.49 49.36 -22.66
C THR A 548 -48.07 50.64 -22.03
N PRO A 549 -47.69 51.83 -22.53
CA PRO A 549 -48.06 53.09 -21.88
C PRO A 549 -49.47 53.60 -22.24
N ASP A 550 -50.09 54.38 -21.34
CA ASP A 550 -51.39 55.06 -21.53
C ASP A 550 -51.25 56.32 -22.40
N LYS A 551 -51.77 56.26 -23.63
CA LYS A 551 -51.45 57.20 -24.73
C LYS A 551 -51.91 58.65 -24.51
N ASP A 552 -52.91 58.90 -23.68
CA ASP A 552 -53.40 60.26 -23.40
C ASP A 552 -52.69 60.90 -22.19
N ALA A 553 -52.29 60.11 -21.19
CA ALA A 553 -51.37 60.55 -20.13
C ALA A 553 -49.96 60.82 -20.67
N ILE A 554 -49.53 60.04 -21.68
CA ILE A 554 -48.24 60.20 -22.37
C ILE A 554 -48.04 61.60 -22.93
N ILE A 555 -49.04 62.27 -23.49
CA ILE A 555 -48.84 63.57 -24.18
C ILE A 555 -48.54 64.70 -23.17
N GLU A 556 -49.13 64.64 -21.98
CA GLU A 556 -48.89 65.59 -20.89
C GLU A 556 -47.58 65.26 -20.15
N GLU A 557 -47.27 63.97 -19.98
CA GLU A 557 -45.99 63.47 -19.45
C GLU A 557 -44.82 63.72 -20.41
N LEU A 558 -44.98 63.63 -21.73
CA LEU A 558 -43.91 63.87 -22.72
C LEU A 558 -43.39 65.30 -22.64
N ASN A 559 -44.27 66.28 -22.40
CA ASN A 559 -43.89 67.68 -22.25
C ASN A 559 -43.14 67.96 -20.94
N SER A 560 -43.52 67.29 -19.84
CA SER A 560 -42.78 67.33 -18.58
C SER A 560 -41.43 66.58 -18.68
N THR A 561 -41.44 65.42 -19.33
CA THR A 561 -40.28 64.57 -19.57
C THR A 561 -39.27 65.24 -20.49
N VAL A 562 -39.68 65.98 -21.52
CA VAL A 562 -38.75 66.74 -22.37
C VAL A 562 -38.03 67.83 -21.56
N GLN A 563 -38.73 68.47 -20.61
CA GLN A 563 -38.14 69.47 -19.72
C GLN A 563 -37.20 68.84 -18.68
N GLU A 564 -37.56 67.69 -18.11
CA GLU A 564 -36.69 66.91 -17.21
C GLU A 564 -35.51 66.28 -17.95
N GLN A 565 -35.70 65.79 -19.17
CA GLN A 565 -34.64 65.28 -20.04
C GLN A 565 -33.68 66.42 -20.41
N ALA A 566 -34.16 67.65 -20.65
CA ALA A 566 -33.27 68.80 -20.87
C ALA A 566 -32.41 69.12 -19.63
N ASN A 567 -32.98 69.05 -18.43
CA ASN A 567 -32.23 69.19 -17.17
C ASN A 567 -31.27 68.02 -16.93
N THR A 568 -31.73 66.79 -17.18
CA THR A 568 -30.92 65.57 -17.07
C THR A 568 -29.78 65.59 -18.07
N ILE A 569 -29.99 66.06 -19.31
CA ILE A 569 -28.94 66.25 -20.32
C ILE A 569 -27.92 67.29 -19.84
N LYS A 570 -28.36 68.36 -19.17
CA LYS A 570 -27.46 69.35 -18.57
C LYS A 570 -26.62 68.75 -17.44
N ASP A 571 -27.22 67.95 -16.57
CA ASP A 571 -26.52 67.29 -15.46
C ASP A 571 -25.63 66.14 -15.93
N LEU A 572 -26.05 65.40 -16.95
CA LEU A 572 -25.23 64.42 -17.67
C LEU A 572 -24.06 65.12 -18.35
N ASN A 573 -24.24 66.28 -18.97
CA ASN A 573 -23.13 67.06 -19.56
C ASN A 573 -22.15 67.55 -18.48
N ASN A 574 -22.64 67.95 -17.30
CA ASN A 574 -21.78 68.27 -16.16
C ASN A 574 -21.04 67.03 -15.65
N THR A 575 -21.72 65.89 -15.57
CA THR A 575 -21.15 64.60 -15.17
C THR A 575 -20.10 64.13 -16.17
N ILE A 576 -20.38 64.19 -17.47
CA ILE A 576 -19.44 63.90 -18.57
C ILE A 576 -18.24 64.83 -18.48
N SER A 577 -18.44 66.12 -18.20
CA SER A 577 -17.32 67.06 -18.00
C SER A 577 -16.46 66.68 -16.80
N SER A 578 -17.08 66.27 -15.69
CA SER A 578 -16.38 65.78 -14.50
C SER A 578 -15.67 64.44 -14.77
N GLN A 579 -16.33 63.50 -15.43
CA GLN A 579 -15.77 62.21 -15.81
C GLN A 579 -14.62 62.39 -16.82
N ASN A 580 -14.73 63.30 -17.78
CA ASN A 580 -13.64 63.65 -18.68
C ASN A 580 -12.45 64.21 -17.92
N LYS A 581 -12.69 65.02 -16.88
CA LYS A 581 -11.62 65.47 -15.99
C LYS A 581 -11.00 64.31 -15.21
N THR A 582 -11.81 63.42 -14.65
CA THR A 582 -11.33 62.19 -13.99
C THR A 582 -10.55 61.29 -14.96
N ILE A 583 -11.00 61.13 -16.20
CA ILE A 583 -10.31 60.36 -17.24
C ILE A 583 -8.97 61.01 -17.57
N GLN A 584 -8.92 62.33 -17.70
CA GLN A 584 -7.66 63.06 -17.91
C GLN A 584 -6.71 62.85 -16.73
N ASP A 585 -7.20 62.93 -15.50
CA ASP A 585 -6.39 62.69 -14.29
C ASP A 585 -5.91 61.23 -14.22
N LEU A 586 -6.77 60.26 -14.54
CA LEU A 586 -6.42 58.84 -14.62
C LEU A 586 -5.40 58.57 -15.75
N GLN A 587 -5.53 59.23 -16.91
CA GLN A 587 -4.56 59.14 -18.01
C GLN A 587 -3.19 59.71 -17.61
N GLN A 588 -3.18 60.82 -16.85
CA GLN A 588 -1.95 61.37 -16.29
C GLN A 588 -1.34 60.41 -15.26
N ASN A 589 -2.15 59.86 -14.35
CA ASN A 589 -1.69 58.87 -13.38
C ASN A 589 -1.16 57.60 -14.05
N LEU A 590 -1.84 57.12 -15.10
CA LEU A 590 -1.39 55.97 -15.89
C LEU A 590 -0.05 56.27 -16.59
N THR A 591 0.11 57.48 -17.13
CA THR A 591 1.37 57.92 -17.72
C THR A 591 2.49 57.95 -16.68
N GLN A 592 2.23 58.46 -15.49
CA GLN A 592 3.19 58.47 -14.37
C GLN A 592 3.54 57.05 -13.93
N ALA A 593 2.55 56.17 -13.79
CA ALA A 593 2.75 54.76 -13.46
C ALA A 593 3.59 54.05 -14.53
N ASN A 594 3.29 54.25 -15.81
CA ASN A 594 4.08 53.70 -16.92
C ASN A 594 5.53 54.18 -16.92
N ASN A 595 5.76 55.46 -16.63
CA ASN A 595 7.12 55.99 -16.49
C ASN A 595 7.87 55.36 -15.30
N LYS A 596 7.16 55.10 -14.19
CA LYS A 596 7.73 54.40 -13.03
C LYS A 596 8.06 52.94 -13.36
N ILE A 597 7.16 52.24 -14.06
CA ILE A 597 7.37 50.86 -14.55
C ILE A 597 8.60 50.81 -15.46
N ASN A 598 8.71 51.72 -16.43
CA ASN A 598 9.87 51.79 -17.33
C ASN A 598 11.17 52.00 -16.57
N SER A 599 11.16 52.87 -15.55
CA SER A 599 12.32 53.09 -14.69
C SER A 599 12.70 51.84 -13.89
N LEU A 600 11.71 51.13 -13.33
CA LEU A 600 11.93 49.88 -12.60
C LEU A 600 12.46 48.78 -13.53
N ASN A 601 11.93 48.65 -14.75
CA ASN A 601 12.40 47.69 -15.75
C ASN A 601 13.85 47.95 -16.16
N ASN A 602 14.24 49.21 -16.31
CA ASN A 602 15.63 49.58 -16.57
C ASN A 602 16.54 49.19 -15.40
N ASN A 603 16.10 49.40 -14.15
CA ASN A 603 16.84 48.96 -12.97
C ASN A 603 16.98 47.44 -12.92
N ILE A 604 15.90 46.69 -13.16
CA ILE A 604 15.92 45.22 -13.22
C ILE A 604 16.92 44.75 -14.29
N THR A 605 16.92 45.36 -15.46
CA THR A 605 17.86 45.03 -16.55
C THR A 605 19.31 45.26 -16.10
N SER A 606 19.59 46.37 -15.41
CA SER A 606 20.91 46.68 -14.87
C SER A 606 21.35 45.67 -13.80
N LEU A 607 20.48 45.36 -12.84
CA LEU A 607 20.75 44.34 -11.81
C LEU A 607 21.00 42.96 -12.43
N ASN A 608 20.20 42.55 -13.42
CA ASN A 608 20.39 41.27 -14.11
C ASN A 608 21.77 41.18 -14.78
N ASN A 609 22.22 42.27 -15.41
CA ASN A 609 23.56 42.33 -15.98
C ASN A 609 24.65 42.23 -14.90
N GLN A 610 24.46 42.89 -13.75
CA GLN A 610 25.39 42.81 -12.62
C GLN A 610 25.46 41.37 -12.05
N VAL A 611 24.32 40.70 -11.88
CA VAL A 611 24.25 39.30 -11.46
C VAL A 611 24.98 38.39 -12.45
N LYS A 612 24.81 38.60 -13.75
CA LYS A 612 25.51 37.84 -14.80
C LYS A 612 27.02 38.01 -14.71
N THR A 613 27.51 39.23 -14.50
CA THR A 613 28.94 39.51 -14.30
C THR A 613 29.47 38.79 -13.06
N LEU A 614 28.82 38.95 -11.91
CA LEU A 614 29.23 38.31 -10.65
C LEU A 614 29.21 36.77 -10.76
N THR A 615 28.26 36.22 -11.50
CA THR A 615 28.19 34.77 -11.76
C THR A 615 29.41 34.28 -12.52
N ASN A 616 29.83 35.01 -13.56
CA ASN A 616 31.03 34.69 -14.33
C ASN A 616 32.32 34.85 -13.51
N GLU A 617 32.41 35.91 -12.69
CA GLU A 617 33.54 36.13 -11.79
C GLU A 617 33.67 35.01 -10.75
N ASN A 618 32.56 34.60 -10.13
CA ASN A 618 32.55 33.46 -9.21
C ASN A 618 32.99 32.16 -9.88
N LYS A 619 32.57 31.92 -11.13
CA LYS A 619 33.03 30.76 -11.89
C LYS A 619 34.54 30.81 -12.09
N ALA A 620 35.09 31.94 -12.51
CA ALA A 620 36.53 32.11 -12.72
C ALA A 620 37.33 31.93 -11.42
N LEU A 621 36.83 32.48 -10.30
CA LEU A 621 37.44 32.29 -8.98
C LEU A 621 37.44 30.81 -8.57
N LYS A 622 36.36 30.08 -8.82
CA LYS A 622 36.27 28.64 -8.54
C LYS A 622 37.25 27.82 -9.37
N ASP A 623 37.39 28.15 -10.66
CA ASP A 623 38.36 27.50 -11.55
C ASP A 623 39.81 27.78 -11.10
N ASN A 624 40.10 29.02 -10.68
CA ASN A 624 41.39 29.41 -10.12
C ASN A 624 41.71 28.68 -8.82
N LEU A 625 40.73 28.56 -7.91
CA LEU A 625 40.89 27.82 -6.65
C LEU A 625 41.19 26.34 -6.91
N THR A 626 40.48 25.72 -7.87
CA THR A 626 40.73 24.34 -8.28
C THR A 626 42.15 24.18 -8.81
N THR A 627 42.62 25.11 -9.64
CA THR A 627 43.98 25.11 -10.18
C THR A 627 45.02 25.27 -9.06
N ALA A 628 44.79 26.16 -8.10
CA ALA A 628 45.67 26.35 -6.96
C ALA A 628 45.75 25.09 -6.09
N ASN A 629 44.62 24.45 -5.80
CA ASN A 629 44.58 23.19 -5.03
C ASN A 629 45.35 22.06 -5.71
N ASN A 630 45.24 21.94 -7.04
CA ASN A 630 46.02 20.96 -7.81
C ASN A 630 47.53 21.25 -7.71
N LYS A 631 47.94 22.52 -7.76
CA LYS A 631 49.35 22.91 -7.58
C LYS A 631 49.85 22.60 -6.17
N ILE A 632 49.05 22.88 -5.13
CA ILE A 632 49.37 22.55 -3.74
C ILE A 632 49.58 21.04 -3.60
N THR A 633 48.64 20.24 -4.12
CA THR A 633 48.75 18.76 -4.08
C THR A 633 50.04 18.27 -4.76
N ALA A 634 50.41 18.87 -5.91
CA ALA A 634 51.65 18.53 -6.59
C ALA A 634 52.90 18.95 -5.79
N GLN A 635 52.86 20.12 -5.15
CA GLN A 635 53.94 20.59 -4.28
C GLN A 635 54.09 19.72 -3.03
N ASP A 636 52.98 19.31 -2.40
CA ASP A 636 53.00 18.39 -1.25
C ASP A 636 53.65 17.05 -1.62
N LYS A 637 53.34 16.53 -2.81
CA LYS A 637 54.03 15.34 -3.34
C LYS A 637 55.53 15.58 -3.52
N GLN A 638 55.93 16.71 -4.12
CA GLN A 638 57.35 17.05 -4.28
C GLN A 638 58.07 17.18 -2.93
N ILE A 639 57.44 17.79 -1.92
CA ILE A 639 57.99 17.90 -0.57
C ILE A 639 58.15 16.52 0.05
N SER A 640 57.16 15.64 -0.09
CA SER A 640 57.26 14.25 0.38
C SER A 640 58.41 13.50 -0.29
N ASP A 641 58.57 13.63 -1.61
CA ASP A 641 59.64 13.00 -2.38
C ASP A 641 61.03 13.53 -1.95
N LEU A 642 61.15 14.86 -1.75
CA LEU A 642 62.36 15.51 -1.23
C LEU A 642 62.70 15.06 0.18
N ASN A 643 61.72 14.98 1.08
CA ASN A 643 61.93 14.50 2.45
C ASN A 643 62.44 13.04 2.48
N ASN A 644 61.91 12.19 1.60
CA ASN A 644 62.40 10.82 1.45
C ASN A 644 63.85 10.79 0.93
N SER A 645 64.17 11.63 -0.06
CA SER A 645 65.55 11.75 -0.57
C SER A 645 66.51 12.28 0.48
N LEU A 646 66.10 13.26 1.28
CA LEU A 646 66.90 13.81 2.38
C LEU A 646 67.15 12.76 3.46
N ALA A 647 66.13 11.98 3.84
CA ALA A 647 66.28 10.89 4.80
C ALA A 647 67.29 9.84 4.31
N ASN A 648 67.23 9.49 3.02
CA ASN A 648 68.20 8.58 2.40
C ASN A 648 69.61 9.16 2.37
N ALA A 649 69.76 10.43 2.02
CA ALA A 649 71.05 11.12 2.00
C ALA A 649 71.67 11.21 3.42
N ASN A 650 70.86 11.51 4.44
CA ASN A 650 71.30 11.52 5.83
C ASN A 650 71.77 10.14 6.29
N LYS A 651 71.05 9.07 5.94
CA LYS A 651 71.47 7.69 6.21
C LYS A 651 72.81 7.36 5.53
N ALA A 652 72.96 7.72 4.26
CA ALA A 652 74.23 7.53 3.53
C ALA A 652 75.38 8.33 4.16
N LEU A 653 75.12 9.54 4.65
CA LEU A 653 76.10 10.36 5.35
C LEU A 653 76.50 9.76 6.70
N GLU A 654 75.56 9.20 7.46
CA GLU A 654 75.84 8.46 8.70
C GLU A 654 76.73 7.24 8.43
N GLU A 655 76.43 6.48 7.38
CA GLU A 655 77.23 5.33 6.92
C GLU A 655 78.64 5.76 6.49
N ALA A 656 78.76 6.84 5.72
CA ALA A 656 80.05 7.40 5.30
C ALA A 656 80.87 7.91 6.48
N ASN A 657 80.25 8.63 7.43
CA ASN A 657 80.90 9.10 8.64
C ASN A 657 81.41 7.94 9.50
N LYS A 658 80.64 6.85 9.58
CA LYS A 658 81.07 5.61 10.23
C LYS A 658 82.28 5.02 9.52
N ALA A 659 82.24 4.90 8.19
CA ALA A 659 83.36 4.39 7.39
C ALA A 659 84.62 5.25 7.53
N ILE A 660 84.50 6.59 7.56
CA ILE A 660 85.62 7.51 7.81
C ILE A 660 86.20 7.28 9.20
N LYS A 661 85.34 7.13 10.23
CA LYS A 661 85.79 6.83 11.60
C LYS A 661 86.56 5.52 11.65
N ASP A 662 86.05 4.48 10.98
CA ASP A 662 86.72 3.18 10.89
C ASP A 662 88.06 3.30 10.14
N LEU A 663 88.10 4.02 9.01
CA LEU A 663 89.32 4.26 8.25
C LEU A 663 90.36 5.05 9.06
N ASN A 664 89.94 6.08 9.80
CA ASN A 664 90.81 6.85 10.70
C ASN A 664 91.41 5.96 11.80
N ASN A 665 90.64 5.02 12.34
CA ASN A 665 91.16 4.03 13.27
C ASN A 665 92.21 3.13 12.59
N THR A 666 91.92 2.62 11.38
CA THR A 666 92.88 1.83 10.59
C THR A 666 94.16 2.61 10.26
N ILE A 667 94.06 3.88 9.86
CA ILE A 667 95.22 4.75 9.60
C ILE A 667 96.05 4.93 10.88
N LYS A 668 95.39 5.10 12.02
CA LYS A 668 96.08 5.20 13.32
C LYS A 668 96.86 3.91 13.61
N GLU A 669 96.23 2.75 13.43
CA GLU A 669 96.90 1.44 13.59
C GLU A 669 98.04 1.23 12.59
N LEU A 670 97.85 1.59 11.32
CA LEU A 670 98.89 1.53 10.29
C LEU A 670 100.04 2.48 10.60
N ASN A 671 99.78 3.71 11.06
CA ASN A 671 100.82 4.64 11.49
C ASN A 671 101.60 4.09 12.70
N GLU A 672 100.93 3.43 13.64
CA GLU A 672 101.59 2.71 14.74
C GLU A 672 102.45 1.53 14.22
N GLN A 673 101.99 0.79 13.20
CA GLN A 673 102.75 -0.29 12.56
C GLN A 673 103.95 0.22 11.73
N VAL A 674 103.77 1.26 10.92
CA VAL A 674 104.83 1.93 10.15
C VAL A 674 105.87 2.47 11.11
N ASN A 675 105.46 3.19 12.16
CA ASN A 675 106.40 3.65 13.19
C ASN A 675 107.21 2.49 13.81
N LYS A 676 106.64 1.29 13.98
CA LYS A 676 107.41 0.10 14.41
C LYS A 676 108.37 -0.45 13.35
N LEU A 677 108.02 -0.37 12.06
CA LEU A 677 108.83 -0.90 10.94
C LEU A 677 109.92 0.07 10.45
N THR A 678 109.65 1.37 10.44
CA THR A 678 110.53 2.40 9.89
C THR A 678 111.38 3.08 10.93
N THR A 679 111.09 2.92 12.23
CA THR A 679 112.04 3.30 13.27
C THR A 679 113.20 2.30 13.19
N PRO A 680 114.42 2.72 12.83
CA PRO A 680 115.56 1.82 12.75
C PRO A 680 115.84 1.28 14.16
N THR A 681 115.45 0.05 14.44
CA THR A 681 115.88 -0.65 15.67
C THR A 681 117.24 -1.26 15.41
N ASP A 682 118.25 -0.76 16.12
CA ASP A 682 119.57 -1.35 16.25
C ASP A 682 120.31 -1.58 14.92
N VAL A 683 120.41 -0.47 14.19
CA VAL A 683 121.44 -0.16 13.20
C VAL A 683 122.82 -0.65 13.67
N LYS A 684 123.46 -1.53 12.89
CA LYS A 684 124.73 -2.16 13.26
C LYS A 684 125.91 -1.32 12.80
N VAL A 685 126.89 -1.09 13.67
CA VAL A 685 128.19 -0.55 13.29
C VAL A 685 129.24 -1.63 13.51
N THR A 686 129.80 -2.13 12.41
CA THR A 686 130.94 -3.06 12.45
C THR A 686 132.21 -2.26 12.33
N VAL A 687 133.24 -2.55 13.11
CA VAL A 687 134.57 -1.96 12.98
C VAL A 687 135.64 -3.07 12.95
N ASN A 688 136.56 -2.94 11.98
CA ASN A 688 137.53 -3.95 11.56
C ASN A 688 138.63 -4.22 12.61
N LYS A 689 139.14 -5.46 12.64
CA LYS A 689 140.00 -6.03 13.71
C LYS A 689 141.46 -5.54 13.64
N ILE A 690 142.10 -5.31 14.80
CA ILE A 690 143.49 -4.82 14.93
C ILE A 690 144.45 -6.00 15.19
N THR A 691 145.47 -6.20 14.35
CA THR A 691 146.42 -7.33 14.40
C THR A 691 147.81 -6.98 14.95
N ALA A 692 148.10 -5.69 15.13
CA ALA A 692 149.23 -5.14 15.90
C ALA A 692 149.06 -3.61 15.98
N ALA A 693 149.71 -2.92 16.94
CA ALA A 693 150.11 -1.52 16.73
C ALA A 693 151.36 -1.18 17.56
N LYS A 694 152.36 -0.61 16.90
CA LYS A 694 153.65 -0.18 17.47
C LYS A 694 153.56 1.25 18.02
N TYR A 695 154.53 1.61 18.85
CA TYR A 695 154.70 2.97 19.38
C TYR A 695 155.03 3.98 18.24
N ALA A 696 154.26 5.08 18.18
CA ALA A 696 154.34 6.25 17.27
C ALA A 696 153.68 6.18 15.86
N ASP A 697 152.96 5.10 15.51
CA ASP A 697 152.16 5.05 14.27
C ASP A 697 150.64 5.01 14.56
N GLU A 698 149.89 5.63 13.65
CA GLU A 698 148.44 5.79 13.66
C GLU A 698 147.72 4.44 13.40
N VAL A 699 146.63 4.16 14.13
CA VAL A 699 145.87 2.89 14.08
C VAL A 699 144.71 3.02 13.09
N THR A 700 144.44 2.00 12.28
CA THR A 700 143.27 2.01 11.39
C THR A 700 142.06 1.35 12.02
N ILE A 701 140.89 1.97 11.83
CA ILE A 701 139.60 1.29 11.96
C ILE A 701 138.70 1.69 10.78
N THR A 702 138.24 0.71 10.01
CA THR A 702 137.23 0.85 8.96
C THR A 702 136.03 -0.03 9.30
N GLY A 703 134.84 0.28 8.76
CA GLY A 703 133.61 -0.35 9.23
C GLY A 703 132.48 -0.37 8.22
N THR A 704 131.51 -1.27 8.45
CA THR A 704 130.31 -1.44 7.63
C THR A 704 129.06 -1.29 8.48
N LEU A 705 128.12 -0.48 7.99
CA LEU A 705 126.78 -0.34 8.52
C LEU A 705 125.84 -1.29 7.77
N THR A 706 125.21 -2.20 8.50
CA THR A 706 124.32 -3.23 7.96
C THR A 706 123.09 -3.38 8.85
N ASP A 707 121.91 -3.50 8.25
CA ASP A 707 120.66 -3.81 8.98
C ASP A 707 120.35 -5.32 8.89
N LYS A 708 119.17 -5.79 9.32
CA LYS A 708 118.82 -7.23 9.27
C LYS A 708 118.39 -7.74 7.88
N SER A 709 118.14 -6.87 6.91
CA SER A 709 117.79 -7.22 5.52
C SER A 709 119.03 -7.33 4.61
N GLY A 710 120.16 -6.79 5.07
CA GLY A 710 121.44 -6.78 4.35
C GLY A 710 122.34 -5.68 4.87
#